data_AF-A0A925EC31-F1
#
_entry.id   AF-A0A925EC31-F1
#
_cell.length_a   1.000
_cell.length_b   1.000
_cell.length_c   1.000
_cell.angle_alpha   90.00
_cell.angle_beta   90.00
_cell.angle_gamma   90.00
#
_symmetry.space_group_name_H-M   'P 1'
#
loop_
_entity.id
_entity.type
_entity.pdbx_description
1 polymer ?
#
loop_
_entity_poly.entity_id
_entity_poly.type
_entity_poly.pdbx_seq_one_letter_code
_entity_poly.pdbx_strand_id
1 'polypeptide(L)'
;MLKKIFANYLKKERFTAPSIIFLLILLAYGLLIPWMGFYWDDWPFAWFLHFFGPAEFIESFRPFRPFLGPIFQLTTTLFGGNPLTWQVIGLIARFLLSLELWLVLRLTWPTQKQNLMWVVFLFTVYPAYQQQWVALTHVNQELIPFLFLLSSFIVTLWLVRNGRYQKRLTVLAIILQAIGLFTTEYFFGLEILRFFFLLALFAETITDRKNLLQKTSLQCLPYFVVWILNAVWTYSYHQSTAYSSYDFSLLSSSTLSPLVLGNEFLTTISLSGFTSWLGTFDIFSTIDGTFTQVMALVILIISATVLFIVMRSSQTEILETSTSQNDNWGLWAVTIGLAAIFAGRLPSWAAGLPLKIEFDYDRFFVSIMLGASLFIVGLATLVLQEGKRRVFILSLLIGMSTAYQFSIANTYRRDWANQQNFFWQLAWRMPALEEDTALLTYELPLKYVSDLQLTAPLNWIYAPDFNDRDLPYVLFYLKTRFNSASIQADEPIQLQYRTVNFNGSTSDSVVIYKEADGCLRVLDPLYGNAETVPGANDYLINAIPLSNPDLIKTDAGELVLDKTLFGTEPAHGWCYYYTKAELARQQTDWEQVVNLFNQAQKDGFSASMPVENLPFIEGFALTGDTDMAIKLTERTLKTQKELCPAIYTLWDRVLQTSSTQTLNVSEINEHIRQSGCKP
;
A
#
# COMPACT_ATOMS: atom_id res chain seq x y z
N MET A 1 38.01 -20.86 -18.40
CA MET A 1 36.79 -21.30 -19.12
C MET A 1 35.57 -20.46 -18.75
N LEU A 2 35.21 -20.37 -17.45
CA LEU A 2 34.12 -19.51 -16.93
C LEU A 2 34.17 -18.05 -17.41
N LYS A 3 35.33 -17.38 -17.37
CA LYS A 3 35.47 -15.99 -17.87
C LYS A 3 35.11 -15.82 -19.36
N LYS A 4 35.44 -16.80 -20.21
CA LYS A 4 35.09 -16.80 -21.64
C LYS A 4 33.60 -17.12 -21.87
N ILE A 5 33.05 -18.05 -21.09
CA ILE A 5 31.61 -18.39 -21.12
C ILE A 5 30.78 -17.18 -20.67
N PHE A 6 31.16 -16.55 -19.56
CA PHE A 6 30.53 -15.36 -19.03
C PHE A 6 30.63 -14.17 -20.00
N ALA A 7 31.81 -13.94 -20.60
CA ALA A 7 31.96 -12.93 -21.66
C ALA A 7 31.08 -13.24 -22.88
N ASN A 8 30.96 -14.50 -23.30
CA ASN A 8 30.07 -14.89 -24.40
C ASN A 8 28.57 -14.82 -24.04
N TYR A 9 28.22 -14.97 -22.77
CA TYR A 9 26.86 -14.78 -22.27
C TYR A 9 26.47 -13.30 -22.30
N LEU A 10 27.34 -12.43 -21.77
CA LEU A 10 27.15 -10.97 -21.77
C LEU A 10 26.97 -10.40 -23.19
N LYS A 11 27.62 -11.02 -24.19
CA LYS A 11 27.49 -10.67 -25.61
C LYS A 11 26.10 -10.95 -26.21
N LYS A 12 25.30 -11.81 -25.60
CA LYS A 12 23.97 -12.18 -26.11
C LYS A 12 22.90 -11.38 -25.37
N GLU A 13 22.57 -10.21 -25.91
CA GLU A 13 21.53 -9.30 -25.44
C GLU A 13 20.23 -10.01 -25.01
N ARG A 14 19.80 -11.01 -25.80
CA ARG A 14 18.60 -11.85 -25.56
C ARG A 14 18.58 -12.60 -24.22
N PHE A 15 19.73 -12.78 -23.59
CA PHE A 15 19.87 -13.41 -22.27
C PHE A 15 20.26 -12.40 -21.21
N THR A 16 21.11 -11.42 -21.57
CA THR A 16 21.56 -10.37 -20.66
C THR A 16 20.40 -9.52 -20.13
N ALA A 17 19.52 -9.01 -21.01
CA ALA A 17 18.42 -8.13 -20.58
C ALA A 17 17.45 -8.84 -19.62
N PRO A 18 16.91 -10.05 -19.93
CA PRO A 18 16.08 -10.78 -18.97
C PRO A 18 16.79 -11.09 -17.65
N SER A 19 18.08 -11.43 -17.68
CA SER A 19 18.82 -11.76 -16.45
C SER A 19 18.98 -10.56 -15.52
N ILE A 20 19.24 -9.38 -16.08
CA ILE A 20 19.37 -8.15 -15.31
C ILE A 20 18.01 -7.68 -14.79
N ILE A 21 16.95 -7.76 -15.59
CA ILE A 21 15.58 -7.48 -15.13
C ILE A 21 15.24 -8.38 -13.94
N PHE A 22 15.49 -9.70 -14.06
CA PHE A 22 15.23 -10.64 -12.99
C PHE A 22 16.03 -10.31 -11.72
N LEU A 23 17.33 -10.00 -11.86
CA LEU A 23 18.18 -9.60 -10.74
C LEU A 23 17.63 -8.36 -10.03
N LEU A 24 17.29 -7.30 -10.78
CA LEU A 24 16.75 -6.06 -10.22
C LEU A 24 15.42 -6.31 -9.48
N ILE A 25 14.53 -7.11 -10.06
CA ILE A 25 13.24 -7.45 -9.43
C ILE A 25 13.46 -8.25 -8.15
N LEU A 26 14.35 -9.23 -8.16
CA LEU A 26 14.65 -10.05 -6.99
C LEU A 26 15.18 -9.18 -5.83
N LEU A 27 16.13 -8.29 -6.13
CA LEU A 27 16.76 -7.41 -5.13
C LEU A 27 15.80 -6.31 -4.63
N ALA A 28 15.02 -5.69 -5.50
CA ALA A 28 14.10 -4.61 -5.13
C ALA A 28 12.84 -5.10 -4.43
N TYR A 29 12.24 -6.18 -4.92
CA TYR A 29 10.87 -6.56 -4.56
C TYR A 29 10.77 -7.95 -3.92
N GLY A 30 11.73 -8.86 -4.20
CA GLY A 30 11.60 -10.27 -3.85
C GLY A 30 12.16 -10.69 -2.49
N LEU A 31 13.20 -10.02 -1.98
CA LEU A 31 13.94 -10.47 -0.80
C LEU A 31 13.07 -10.64 0.46
N LEU A 32 12.06 -9.78 0.64
CA LEU A 32 11.24 -9.74 1.84
C LEU A 32 9.88 -10.43 1.70
N ILE A 33 9.56 -11.00 0.53
CA ILE A 33 8.26 -11.64 0.25
C ILE A 33 7.82 -12.68 1.30
N PRO A 34 8.71 -13.55 1.83
CA PRO A 34 8.30 -14.53 2.85
C PRO A 34 7.74 -13.93 4.15
N TRP A 35 7.94 -12.64 4.38
CA TRP A 35 7.45 -11.90 5.55
C TRP A 35 6.40 -10.84 5.19
N MET A 36 5.78 -10.95 4.02
CA MET A 36 4.69 -10.06 3.60
C MET A 36 3.34 -10.77 3.71
N GLY A 37 2.29 -9.99 3.94
CA GLY A 37 0.90 -10.46 3.95
C GLY A 37 0.01 -9.67 3.02
N PHE A 38 -1.20 -9.38 3.49
CA PHE A 38 -2.19 -8.57 2.80
C PHE A 38 -2.14 -7.12 3.26
N TYR A 39 -2.36 -6.22 2.29
CA TYR A 39 -2.37 -4.78 2.50
C TYR A 39 -3.55 -4.19 1.75
N TRP A 40 -4.05 -3.08 2.26
CA TRP A 40 -5.14 -2.32 1.64
C TRP A 40 -6.27 -3.25 1.17
N ASP A 41 -6.72 -3.09 -0.08
CA ASP A 41 -7.84 -3.85 -0.63
C ASP A 41 -7.56 -5.36 -0.80
N ASP A 42 -6.33 -5.83 -0.57
CA ASP A 42 -6.06 -7.28 -0.54
C ASP A 42 -6.86 -7.97 0.56
N TRP A 43 -7.02 -7.34 1.73
CA TRP A 43 -7.80 -7.86 2.85
C TRP A 43 -9.27 -8.16 2.47
N PRO A 44 -10.06 -7.17 1.99
CA PRO A 44 -11.42 -7.44 1.53
C PRO A 44 -11.47 -8.49 0.43
N PHE A 45 -10.61 -8.40 -0.58
CA PHE A 45 -10.69 -9.33 -1.70
C PHE A 45 -10.39 -10.77 -1.28
N ALA A 46 -9.40 -10.99 -0.42
CA ALA A 46 -9.11 -12.31 0.10
C ALA A 46 -10.25 -12.84 0.99
N TRP A 47 -10.91 -11.96 1.75
CA TRP A 47 -12.08 -12.30 2.56
C TRP A 47 -13.29 -12.68 1.69
N PHE A 48 -13.64 -11.88 0.68
CA PHE A 48 -14.72 -12.21 -0.25
C PHE A 48 -14.47 -13.53 -0.97
N LEU A 49 -13.22 -13.76 -1.39
CA LEU A 49 -12.82 -15.01 -2.01
C LEU A 49 -13.00 -16.21 -1.08
N HIS A 50 -12.69 -16.08 0.21
CA HIS A 50 -12.81 -17.16 1.18
C HIS A 50 -14.27 -17.54 1.43
N PHE A 51 -15.15 -16.56 1.66
CA PHE A 51 -16.53 -16.80 2.07
C PHE A 51 -17.52 -16.99 0.91
N PHE A 52 -17.30 -16.33 -0.24
CA PHE A 52 -18.24 -16.36 -1.37
C PHE A 52 -17.67 -17.00 -2.64
N GLY A 53 -16.34 -17.18 -2.70
CA GLY A 53 -15.66 -17.77 -3.84
C GLY A 53 -15.44 -16.80 -5.02
N PRO A 54 -14.72 -17.23 -6.07
CA PRO A 54 -14.27 -16.36 -7.16
C PRO A 54 -15.38 -15.67 -7.96
N ALA A 55 -16.57 -16.29 -8.08
CA ALA A 55 -17.67 -15.73 -8.87
C ALA A 55 -18.21 -14.41 -8.29
N GLU A 56 -18.03 -14.21 -6.99
CA GLU A 56 -18.48 -13.01 -6.26
C GLU A 56 -17.87 -11.72 -6.81
N PHE A 57 -16.67 -11.79 -7.39
CA PHE A 57 -16.00 -10.62 -7.94
C PHE A 57 -16.75 -9.97 -9.12
N ILE A 58 -17.60 -10.72 -9.85
CA ILE A 58 -18.44 -10.11 -10.90
C ILE A 58 -19.41 -9.11 -10.28
N GLU A 59 -20.15 -9.53 -9.25
CA GLU A 59 -21.12 -8.66 -8.57
C GLU A 59 -20.44 -7.56 -7.77
N SER A 60 -19.37 -7.91 -7.05
CA SER A 60 -18.62 -6.97 -6.20
C SER A 60 -17.96 -5.84 -6.99
N PHE A 61 -17.51 -6.08 -8.23
CA PHE A 61 -16.96 -5.04 -9.09
C PHE A 61 -17.98 -4.40 -10.02
N ARG A 62 -19.20 -4.93 -10.14
CA ARG A 62 -20.23 -4.36 -11.01
C ARG A 62 -20.37 -2.86 -10.76
N PRO A 63 -20.53 -2.33 -9.54
CA PRO A 63 -20.77 -0.90 -9.35
C PRO A 63 -19.58 0.01 -9.62
N PHE A 64 -18.39 -0.55 -9.84
CA PHE A 64 -17.14 0.20 -9.91
C PHE A 64 -16.45 0.04 -11.26
N ARG A 65 -16.12 -1.21 -11.62
CA ARG A 65 -15.37 -1.61 -12.82
C ARG A 65 -15.86 -2.99 -13.29
N PRO A 66 -16.98 -3.09 -14.03
CA PRO A 66 -17.62 -4.37 -14.33
C PRO A 66 -16.73 -5.34 -15.13
N PHE A 67 -15.77 -4.84 -15.91
CA PHE A 67 -14.82 -5.68 -16.65
C PHE A 67 -13.64 -6.18 -15.80
N LEU A 68 -13.44 -5.64 -14.60
CA LEU A 68 -12.40 -6.11 -13.66
C LEU A 68 -12.82 -7.40 -12.94
N GLY A 69 -14.12 -7.57 -12.66
CA GLY A 69 -14.67 -8.76 -12.00
C GLY A 69 -14.27 -10.08 -12.66
N PRO A 70 -14.41 -10.24 -13.99
CA PRO A 70 -13.96 -11.46 -14.69
C PRO A 70 -12.45 -11.74 -14.58
N ILE A 71 -11.60 -10.71 -14.50
CA ILE A 71 -10.16 -10.91 -14.28
C ILE A 71 -9.94 -11.50 -12.89
N PHE A 72 -10.51 -10.86 -11.86
CA PHE A 72 -10.42 -11.36 -10.49
C PHE A 72 -10.99 -12.78 -10.35
N GLN A 73 -12.15 -13.05 -10.94
CA GLN A 73 -12.76 -14.39 -10.92
C GLN A 73 -11.80 -15.43 -11.51
N LEU A 74 -11.23 -15.17 -12.70
CA LEU A 74 -10.32 -16.11 -13.36
C LEU A 74 -9.06 -16.33 -12.52
N THR A 75 -8.39 -15.27 -12.11
CA THR A 75 -7.10 -15.37 -11.44
C THR A 75 -7.24 -15.96 -10.04
N THR A 76 -8.27 -15.60 -9.28
CA THR A 76 -8.51 -16.17 -7.94
C THR A 76 -8.98 -17.61 -7.99
N THR A 77 -9.67 -18.03 -9.06
CA THR A 77 -9.94 -19.47 -9.32
C THR A 77 -8.64 -20.25 -9.54
N LEU A 78 -7.67 -19.68 -10.24
CA LEU A 78 -6.40 -20.34 -10.56
C LEU A 78 -5.41 -20.35 -9.39
N PHE A 79 -5.39 -19.29 -8.58
CA PHE A 79 -4.32 -19.03 -7.61
C PHE A 79 -4.79 -18.98 -6.15
N GLY A 80 -6.10 -18.94 -5.88
CA GLY A 80 -6.65 -18.91 -4.53
C GLY A 80 -6.36 -17.63 -3.75
N GLY A 81 -6.53 -17.70 -2.42
CA GLY A 81 -6.45 -16.56 -1.50
C GLY A 81 -5.22 -16.53 -0.60
N ASN A 82 -4.09 -17.13 -1.01
CA ASN A 82 -2.87 -17.14 -0.20
C ASN A 82 -2.00 -15.89 -0.49
N PRO A 83 -1.57 -15.13 0.53
CA PRO A 83 -0.80 -13.90 0.32
C PRO A 83 0.53 -14.13 -0.39
N LEU A 84 1.28 -15.18 -0.01
CA LEU A 84 2.57 -15.50 -0.63
C LEU A 84 2.42 -15.77 -2.13
N THR A 85 1.36 -16.46 -2.53
CA THR A 85 1.05 -16.72 -3.95
C THR A 85 0.94 -15.42 -4.72
N TRP A 86 0.19 -14.43 -4.21
CA TRP A 86 0.00 -13.15 -4.88
C TRP A 86 1.28 -12.32 -4.93
N GLN A 87 2.11 -12.33 -3.88
CA GLN A 87 3.42 -11.66 -3.91
C GLN A 87 4.32 -12.24 -5.02
N VAL A 88 4.33 -13.56 -5.19
CA VAL A 88 5.10 -14.23 -6.27
C VAL A 88 4.53 -13.89 -7.65
N ILE A 89 3.20 -13.93 -7.82
CA ILE A 89 2.56 -13.53 -9.08
C ILE A 89 2.87 -12.07 -9.41
N GLY A 90 2.90 -11.19 -8.41
CA GLY A 90 3.31 -9.80 -8.55
C GLY A 90 4.71 -9.66 -9.15
N LEU A 91 5.69 -10.46 -8.69
CA LEU A 91 7.03 -10.47 -9.29
C LEU A 91 7.02 -10.97 -10.73
N ILE A 92 6.27 -12.04 -11.01
CA ILE A 92 6.15 -12.60 -12.36
C ILE A 92 5.54 -11.56 -13.29
N ALA A 93 4.46 -10.89 -12.89
CA ALA A 93 3.82 -9.83 -13.66
C ALA A 93 4.78 -8.65 -13.92
N ARG A 94 5.53 -8.20 -12.90
CA ARG A 94 6.55 -7.15 -13.03
C ARG A 94 7.66 -7.54 -14.01
N PHE A 95 8.09 -8.80 -13.97
CA PHE A 95 9.09 -9.35 -14.87
C PHE A 95 8.58 -9.39 -16.32
N LEU A 96 7.37 -9.91 -16.53
CA LEU A 96 6.73 -9.96 -17.84
C LEU A 96 6.51 -8.55 -18.42
N LEU A 97 6.05 -7.58 -17.62
CA LEU A 97 5.88 -6.19 -18.05
C LEU A 97 7.19 -5.57 -18.53
N SER A 98 8.27 -5.81 -17.79
CA SER A 98 9.60 -5.30 -18.15
C SER A 98 10.14 -5.96 -19.43
N LEU A 99 9.86 -7.25 -19.63
CA LEU A 99 10.19 -7.96 -20.88
C LEU A 99 9.36 -7.47 -22.07
N GLU A 100 8.05 -7.28 -21.89
CA GLU A 100 7.18 -6.76 -22.93
C GLU A 100 7.57 -5.34 -23.33
N LEU A 101 7.89 -4.49 -22.36
CA LEU A 101 8.41 -3.16 -22.65
C LEU A 101 9.71 -3.23 -23.45
N TRP A 102 10.65 -4.10 -23.05
CA TRP A 102 11.86 -4.33 -23.82
C TRP A 102 11.54 -4.71 -25.27
N LEU A 103 10.59 -5.64 -25.50
CA LEU A 103 10.17 -6.03 -26.84
C LEU A 103 9.54 -4.88 -27.64
N VAL A 104 8.62 -4.11 -27.05
CA VAL A 104 8.01 -2.92 -27.68
C VAL A 104 9.10 -1.97 -28.16
N LEU A 105 10.02 -1.61 -27.27
CA LEU A 105 11.10 -0.67 -27.58
C LEU A 105 12.06 -1.21 -28.64
N ARG A 106 12.42 -2.50 -28.59
CA ARG A 106 13.31 -3.14 -29.59
C ARG A 106 12.66 -3.21 -30.98
N LEU A 107 11.34 -3.37 -31.05
CA LEU A 107 10.58 -3.33 -32.31
C LEU A 107 10.50 -1.90 -32.87
N THR A 108 10.41 -0.89 -32.00
CA THR A 108 10.39 0.53 -32.40
C THR A 108 11.76 1.03 -32.85
N TRP A 109 12.82 0.78 -32.06
CA TRP A 109 14.19 1.26 -32.36
C TRP A 109 15.24 0.14 -32.27
N PRO A 110 15.45 -0.65 -33.33
CA PRO A 110 16.33 -1.82 -33.29
C PRO A 110 17.82 -1.47 -33.15
N THR A 111 18.22 -0.26 -33.54
CA THR A 111 19.61 0.23 -33.48
C THR A 111 20.01 0.70 -32.08
N GLN A 112 19.04 1.15 -31.28
CA GLN A 112 19.28 1.87 -30.01
C GLN A 112 19.45 0.97 -28.78
N LYS A 113 20.08 -0.20 -28.95
CA LYS A 113 20.13 -1.29 -27.96
C LYS A 113 20.42 -0.84 -26.52
N GLN A 114 21.51 -0.12 -26.32
CA GLN A 114 21.96 0.29 -25.00
C GLN A 114 21.03 1.30 -24.34
N ASN A 115 20.56 2.27 -25.12
CA ASN A 115 19.61 3.28 -24.66
C ASN A 115 18.29 2.64 -24.22
N LEU A 116 17.78 1.67 -24.97
CA LEU A 116 16.56 0.97 -24.62
C LEU A 116 16.71 0.11 -23.35
N MET A 117 17.87 -0.52 -23.13
CA MET A 117 18.13 -1.25 -21.89
C MET A 117 18.07 -0.33 -20.66
N TRP A 118 18.63 0.89 -20.74
CA TRP A 118 18.50 1.87 -19.66
C TRP A 118 17.04 2.22 -19.35
N VAL A 119 16.22 2.42 -20.38
CA VAL A 119 14.78 2.73 -20.20
C VAL A 119 14.08 1.57 -19.49
N VAL A 120 14.32 0.34 -19.93
CA VAL A 120 13.70 -0.85 -19.33
C VAL A 120 14.12 -1.04 -17.88
N PHE A 121 15.40 -0.86 -17.56
CA PHE A 121 15.89 -1.02 -16.18
C PHE A 121 15.33 0.07 -15.26
N LEU A 122 15.28 1.33 -15.69
CA LEU A 122 14.64 2.41 -14.93
C LEU A 122 13.14 2.18 -14.74
N PHE A 123 12.44 1.70 -15.77
CA PHE A 123 11.03 1.31 -15.67
C PHE A 123 10.83 0.19 -14.65
N THR A 124 11.70 -0.82 -14.68
CA THR A 124 11.63 -1.99 -13.81
C THR A 124 11.63 -1.59 -12.33
N VAL A 125 12.48 -0.63 -11.95
CA VAL A 125 12.64 -0.16 -10.56
C VAL A 125 12.15 1.27 -10.33
N TYR A 126 11.16 1.73 -11.12
CA TYR A 126 10.68 3.11 -11.03
C TYR A 126 10.26 3.49 -9.59
N PRO A 127 10.89 4.50 -8.96
CA PRO A 127 10.80 4.70 -7.50
C PRO A 127 9.47 5.27 -7.00
N ALA A 128 8.70 5.98 -7.84
CA ALA A 128 7.44 6.56 -7.40
C ALA A 128 6.25 5.59 -7.45
N TYR A 129 6.41 4.36 -7.94
CA TYR A 129 5.41 3.29 -7.78
C TYR A 129 5.84 2.40 -6.61
N GLN A 130 5.18 2.55 -5.45
CA GLN A 130 5.57 1.91 -4.19
C GLN A 130 4.55 0.86 -3.71
N GLN A 131 3.58 0.49 -4.55
CA GLN A 131 2.49 -0.43 -4.18
C GLN A 131 2.64 -1.85 -4.74
N GLN A 132 3.84 -2.25 -5.16
CA GLN A 132 4.11 -3.61 -5.67
C GLN A 132 3.63 -4.73 -4.72
N TRP A 133 3.62 -4.49 -3.40
CA TRP A 133 3.26 -5.48 -2.38
C TRP A 133 1.76 -5.53 -2.05
N VAL A 134 0.95 -4.59 -2.54
CA VAL A 134 -0.52 -4.69 -2.51
C VAL A 134 -0.95 -5.60 -3.68
N ALA A 135 -0.51 -6.85 -3.59
CA ALA A 135 -0.27 -7.70 -4.74
C ALA A 135 -1.57 -8.29 -5.32
N LEU A 136 -2.50 -8.75 -4.47
CA LEU A 136 -3.77 -9.31 -4.95
C LEU A 136 -4.57 -8.24 -5.72
N THR A 137 -4.59 -7.01 -5.21
CA THR A 137 -5.28 -5.89 -5.82
C THR A 137 -4.59 -5.46 -7.12
N HIS A 138 -3.32 -5.07 -7.06
CA HIS A 138 -2.67 -4.40 -8.19
C HIS A 138 -2.23 -5.33 -9.31
N VAL A 139 -2.00 -6.62 -9.03
CA VAL A 139 -1.82 -7.60 -10.11
C VAL A 139 -3.06 -7.63 -11.00
N ASN A 140 -4.25 -7.72 -10.40
CA ASN A 140 -5.50 -7.83 -11.14
C ASN A 140 -5.96 -6.50 -11.74
N GLN A 141 -5.88 -5.42 -10.97
CA GLN A 141 -6.38 -4.11 -11.38
C GLN A 141 -5.44 -3.38 -12.33
N GLU A 142 -4.12 -3.56 -12.19
CA GLU A 142 -3.12 -2.74 -12.88
C GLU A 142 -2.21 -3.56 -13.78
N LEU A 143 -1.49 -4.55 -13.22
CA LEU A 143 -0.38 -5.20 -13.95
C LEU A 143 -0.87 -6.10 -15.08
N ILE A 144 -1.94 -6.88 -14.86
CA ILE A 144 -2.52 -7.74 -15.91
C ILE A 144 -3.11 -6.90 -17.07
N PRO A 145 -3.94 -5.86 -16.82
CA PRO A 145 -4.39 -4.98 -17.90
C PRO A 145 -3.25 -4.29 -18.64
N PHE A 146 -2.17 -3.91 -17.93
CA PHE A 146 -1.01 -3.32 -18.57
C PHE A 146 -0.25 -4.32 -19.46
N LEU A 147 -0.12 -5.59 -19.05
CA LEU A 147 0.42 -6.66 -19.89
C LEU A 147 -0.39 -6.79 -21.18
N PHE A 148 -1.71 -6.81 -21.08
CA PHE A 148 -2.57 -6.89 -22.26
C PHE A 148 -2.38 -5.70 -23.22
N LEU A 149 -2.23 -4.48 -22.68
CA LEU A 149 -1.98 -3.30 -23.50
C LEU A 149 -0.60 -3.35 -24.19
N LEU A 150 0.47 -3.71 -23.48
CA LEU A 150 1.80 -3.83 -24.08
C LEU A 150 1.87 -4.98 -25.09
N SER A 151 1.26 -6.13 -24.79
CA SER A 151 1.08 -7.23 -25.75
C SER A 151 0.38 -6.76 -27.03
N SER A 152 -0.65 -5.90 -26.92
CA SER A 152 -1.28 -5.28 -28.09
C SER A 152 -0.29 -4.45 -28.91
N PHE A 153 0.54 -3.62 -28.27
CA PHE A 153 1.59 -2.84 -28.95
C PHE A 153 2.61 -3.75 -29.65
N ILE A 154 3.07 -4.83 -28.99
CA ILE A 154 4.02 -5.79 -29.56
C ILE A 154 3.46 -6.39 -30.86
N VAL A 155 2.23 -6.90 -30.83
CA VAL A 155 1.61 -7.52 -32.01
C VAL A 155 1.48 -6.50 -33.15
N THR A 156 1.03 -5.27 -32.85
CA THR A 156 0.93 -4.21 -33.88
C THR A 156 2.28 -3.88 -34.50
N LEU A 157 3.31 -3.63 -33.69
CA LEU A 157 4.64 -3.25 -34.17
C LEU A 157 5.30 -4.39 -34.95
N TRP A 158 5.12 -5.63 -34.50
CA TRP A 158 5.65 -6.81 -35.18
C TRP A 158 5.04 -7.02 -36.57
N LEU A 159 3.72 -6.83 -36.72
CA LEU A 159 3.05 -6.93 -38.02
C LEU A 159 3.58 -5.90 -39.02
N VAL A 160 3.70 -4.66 -38.57
CA VAL A 160 4.16 -3.54 -39.39
C VAL A 160 5.61 -3.74 -39.82
N ARG A 161 6.50 -4.12 -38.90
CA ARG A 161 7.93 -4.30 -39.20
C ARG A 161 8.21 -5.45 -40.16
N ASN A 162 7.41 -6.51 -40.12
CA ASN A 162 7.55 -7.65 -41.03
C ASN A 162 6.78 -7.50 -42.35
N GLY A 163 6.06 -6.39 -42.55
CA GLY A 163 5.26 -6.14 -43.76
C GLY A 163 4.13 -7.15 -43.97
N ARG A 164 3.69 -7.85 -42.92
CA ARG A 164 2.67 -8.90 -42.99
C ARG A 164 1.35 -8.38 -42.44
N TYR A 165 0.44 -7.95 -43.33
CA TYR A 165 -0.94 -7.74 -42.89
C TYR A 165 -1.62 -9.09 -42.66
N GLN A 166 -1.95 -9.40 -41.41
CA GLN A 166 -2.66 -10.61 -41.03
C GLN A 166 -3.89 -10.26 -40.21
N LYS A 167 -5.07 -10.38 -40.82
CA LYS A 167 -6.36 -10.05 -40.19
C LYS A 167 -6.51 -10.66 -38.79
N ARG A 168 -6.13 -11.93 -38.62
CA ARG A 168 -6.22 -12.65 -37.33
C ARG A 168 -5.39 -11.99 -36.22
N LEU A 169 -4.14 -11.60 -36.53
CA LEU A 169 -3.26 -10.96 -35.55
C LEU A 169 -3.66 -9.50 -35.28
N THR A 170 -4.22 -8.80 -36.27
CA THR A 170 -4.82 -7.47 -36.03
C THR A 170 -6.02 -7.58 -35.09
N VAL A 171 -6.91 -8.55 -35.31
CA VAL A 171 -8.05 -8.81 -34.40
C VAL A 171 -7.55 -9.18 -33.00
N LEU A 172 -6.51 -10.01 -32.89
CA LEU A 172 -5.88 -10.31 -31.60
C LEU A 172 -5.36 -9.05 -30.90
N ALA A 173 -4.64 -8.17 -31.60
CA ALA A 173 -4.14 -6.92 -31.03
C ALA A 173 -5.27 -6.00 -30.54
N ILE A 174 -6.40 -5.95 -31.28
CA ILE A 174 -7.61 -5.21 -30.91
C ILE A 174 -8.26 -5.80 -29.64
N ILE A 175 -8.37 -7.13 -29.54
CA ILE A 175 -8.91 -7.79 -28.34
C ILE A 175 -8.02 -7.52 -27.13
N LEU A 176 -6.70 -7.67 -27.28
CA LEU A 176 -5.73 -7.38 -26.21
C LEU A 176 -5.83 -5.93 -25.74
N GLN A 177 -5.96 -4.98 -26.68
CA GLN A 177 -6.20 -3.58 -26.35
C GLN A 177 -7.52 -3.40 -25.56
N ALA A 178 -8.60 -4.02 -26.02
CA ALA A 178 -9.90 -3.91 -25.37
C ALA A 178 -9.83 -4.43 -23.92
N ILE A 179 -9.20 -5.57 -23.68
CA ILE A 179 -9.00 -6.11 -22.31
C ILE A 179 -8.16 -5.12 -21.48
N GLY A 180 -7.06 -4.60 -22.01
CA GLY A 180 -6.21 -3.65 -21.29
C GLY A 180 -6.92 -2.33 -20.91
N LEU A 181 -7.80 -1.82 -21.76
CA LEU A 181 -8.44 -0.51 -21.58
C LEU A 181 -9.80 -0.55 -20.86
N PHE A 182 -10.61 -1.59 -21.07
CA PHE A 182 -11.94 -1.67 -20.44
C PHE A 182 -11.89 -2.13 -18.99
N THR A 183 -10.82 -2.81 -18.58
CA THR A 183 -10.66 -3.29 -17.20
C THR A 183 -10.40 -2.15 -16.22
N THR A 184 -9.57 -1.18 -16.61
CA THR A 184 -9.22 -0.02 -15.79
C THR A 184 -8.97 1.21 -16.66
N GLU A 185 -9.40 2.35 -16.15
CA GLU A 185 -9.18 3.66 -16.74
C GLU A 185 -7.70 4.09 -16.74
N TYR A 186 -6.83 3.46 -15.93
CA TYR A 186 -5.45 3.90 -15.67
C TYR A 186 -4.61 4.03 -16.94
N PHE A 187 -4.85 3.14 -17.91
CA PHE A 187 -4.06 3.07 -19.14
C PHE A 187 -4.75 3.72 -20.33
N PHE A 188 -5.92 4.35 -20.14
CA PHE A 188 -6.67 5.00 -21.20
C PHE A 188 -5.79 5.94 -22.04
N GLY A 189 -5.05 6.85 -21.41
CA GLY A 189 -4.22 7.80 -22.15
C GLY A 189 -3.03 7.16 -22.86
N LEU A 190 -2.52 6.02 -22.38
CA LEU A 190 -1.32 5.38 -22.95
C LEU A 190 -1.52 4.84 -24.35
N GLU A 191 -2.76 4.66 -24.82
CA GLU A 191 -3.05 4.28 -26.20
C GLU A 191 -2.47 5.29 -27.22
N ILE A 192 -2.30 6.57 -26.83
CA ILE A 192 -1.61 7.59 -27.64
C ILE A 192 -0.19 7.14 -28.02
N LEU A 193 0.48 6.34 -27.19
CA LEU A 193 1.83 5.86 -27.47
C LEU A 193 1.90 4.92 -28.67
N ARG A 194 0.80 4.23 -29.03
CA ARG A 194 0.76 3.43 -30.26
C ARG A 194 1.03 4.29 -31.48
N PHE A 195 0.42 5.48 -31.53
CA PHE A 195 0.65 6.44 -32.61
C PHE A 195 2.12 6.87 -32.65
N PHE A 196 2.71 7.23 -31.51
CA PHE A 196 4.11 7.65 -31.44
C PHE A 196 5.10 6.54 -31.80
N PHE A 197 4.88 5.31 -31.36
CA PHE A 197 5.74 4.18 -31.73
C PHE A 197 5.66 3.86 -33.22
N LEU A 198 4.45 3.88 -33.81
CA LEU A 198 4.30 3.71 -35.26
C LEU A 198 4.89 4.86 -36.05
N LEU A 199 4.75 6.09 -35.56
CA LEU A 199 5.35 7.28 -36.17
C LEU A 199 6.88 7.17 -36.21
N ALA A 200 7.48 6.80 -35.07
CA ALA A 200 8.93 6.60 -34.97
C ALA A 200 9.41 5.47 -35.90
N LEU A 201 8.67 4.36 -35.97
CA LEU A 201 8.99 3.23 -36.85
C LEU A 201 8.92 3.63 -38.33
N PHE A 202 7.86 4.33 -38.76
CA PHE A 202 7.73 4.75 -40.16
C PHE A 202 8.70 5.86 -40.57
N ALA A 203 9.13 6.70 -39.61
CA ALA A 203 10.13 7.74 -39.85
C ALA A 203 11.49 7.18 -40.28
N GLU A 204 11.78 5.89 -40.04
CA GLU A 204 12.97 5.20 -40.56
C GLU A 204 12.99 5.14 -42.10
N THR A 205 11.82 5.16 -42.74
CA THR A 205 11.68 4.92 -44.20
C THR A 205 10.97 6.04 -44.95
N ILE A 206 10.14 6.84 -44.27
CA ILE A 206 9.33 7.88 -44.89
C ILE A 206 9.83 9.24 -44.41
N THR A 207 10.37 10.03 -45.34
CA THR A 207 10.88 11.39 -45.07
C THR A 207 9.81 12.47 -45.21
N ASP A 208 8.83 12.28 -46.10
CA ASP A 208 7.74 13.22 -46.29
C ASP A 208 6.77 13.21 -45.08
N ARG A 209 6.63 14.36 -44.43
CA ARG A 209 5.83 14.50 -43.19
C ARG A 209 4.36 14.17 -43.40
N LYS A 210 3.77 14.55 -44.54
CA LYS A 210 2.36 14.32 -44.82
C LYS A 210 2.07 12.83 -44.99
N ASN A 211 2.87 12.15 -45.79
CA ASN A 211 2.76 10.71 -46.01
C ASN A 211 3.05 9.90 -44.74
N LEU A 212 4.03 10.34 -43.93
CA LEU A 212 4.35 9.73 -42.65
C LEU A 212 3.15 9.78 -41.69
N LEU A 213 2.55 10.97 -41.51
CA LEU A 213 1.38 11.15 -40.66
C LEU A 213 0.18 10.37 -41.20
N GLN A 214 -0.10 10.45 -42.51
CA GLN A 214 -1.21 9.74 -43.13
C GLN A 214 -1.10 8.22 -42.93
N LYS A 215 0.07 7.63 -43.19
CA LYS A 215 0.29 6.19 -43.02
C LYS A 215 0.17 5.76 -41.56
N THR A 216 0.73 6.55 -40.64
CA THR A 216 0.63 6.30 -39.20
C THR A 216 -0.83 6.31 -38.74
N SER A 217 -1.59 7.35 -39.11
CA SER A 217 -3.00 7.48 -38.74
C SER A 217 -3.86 6.35 -39.31
N LEU A 218 -3.65 5.97 -40.58
CA LEU A 218 -4.38 4.85 -41.18
C LEU A 218 -4.10 3.52 -40.48
N GLN A 219 -2.86 3.28 -40.05
CA GLN A 219 -2.49 2.08 -39.31
C GLN A 219 -3.07 2.06 -37.89
N CYS A 220 -3.28 3.23 -37.27
CA CYS A 220 -3.88 3.37 -35.95
C CYS A 220 -5.41 3.25 -35.96
N LEU A 221 -6.05 3.46 -37.11
CA LEU A 221 -7.51 3.57 -37.23
C LEU A 221 -8.29 2.42 -36.55
N PRO A 222 -7.92 1.12 -36.70
CA PRO A 222 -8.66 0.04 -36.06
C PRO A 222 -8.62 0.10 -34.52
N TYR A 223 -7.52 0.56 -33.95
CA TYR A 223 -7.30 0.67 -32.50
C TYR A 223 -7.96 1.94 -31.94
N PHE A 224 -8.01 2.99 -32.75
CA PHE A 224 -8.70 4.24 -32.41
C PHE A 224 -10.20 4.02 -32.19
N VAL A 225 -10.84 3.13 -32.96
CA VAL A 225 -12.26 2.78 -32.76
C VAL A 225 -12.48 2.19 -31.37
N VAL A 226 -11.67 1.22 -30.94
CA VAL A 226 -11.77 0.63 -29.59
C VAL A 226 -11.54 1.67 -28.50
N TRP A 227 -10.57 2.55 -28.71
CA TRP A 227 -10.24 3.60 -27.76
C TRP A 227 -11.40 4.60 -27.56
N ILE A 228 -12.06 5.00 -28.66
CA ILE A 228 -13.27 5.85 -28.59
C ILE A 228 -14.44 5.10 -27.95
N LEU A 229 -14.65 3.82 -28.28
CA LEU A 229 -15.68 3.00 -27.63
C LEU A 229 -15.45 2.90 -26.12
N ASN A 230 -14.20 2.75 -25.68
CA ASN A 230 -13.85 2.75 -24.26
C ASN A 230 -14.15 4.11 -23.59
N ALA A 231 -13.82 5.23 -24.24
CA ALA A 231 -14.15 6.56 -23.73
C ALA A 231 -15.66 6.76 -23.58
N VAL A 232 -16.43 6.41 -24.61
CA VAL A 232 -17.90 6.51 -24.62
C VAL A 232 -18.49 5.60 -23.54
N TRP A 233 -18.05 4.34 -23.48
CA TRP A 233 -18.50 3.40 -22.46
C TRP A 233 -18.22 3.93 -21.05
N THR A 234 -16.99 4.33 -20.77
CA THR A 234 -16.56 4.80 -19.45
C THR A 234 -17.41 6.00 -19.03
N TYR A 235 -17.54 7.01 -19.90
CA TYR A 235 -18.37 8.18 -19.63
C TYR A 235 -19.84 7.80 -19.39
N SER A 236 -20.44 6.97 -20.25
CA SER A 236 -21.82 6.50 -20.07
C SER A 236 -22.02 5.69 -18.79
N TYR A 237 -21.01 4.91 -18.38
CA TYR A 237 -21.07 4.10 -17.17
C TYR A 237 -21.02 4.97 -15.91
N HIS A 238 -20.14 5.96 -15.86
CA HIS A 238 -20.07 6.93 -14.75
C HIS A 238 -21.38 7.72 -14.57
N GLN A 239 -22.13 7.98 -15.65
CA GLN A 239 -23.42 8.65 -15.60
C GLN A 239 -24.60 7.72 -15.28
N SER A 240 -24.36 6.41 -15.21
CA SER A 240 -25.40 5.42 -14.95
C SER A 240 -25.67 5.28 -13.45
N THR A 241 -26.89 4.88 -13.10
CA THR A 241 -27.26 4.56 -11.71
C THR A 241 -26.53 3.35 -11.14
N ALA A 242 -25.84 2.58 -11.99
CA ALA A 242 -25.06 1.43 -11.56
C ALA A 242 -23.70 1.84 -10.97
N TYR A 243 -23.17 3.01 -11.30
CA TYR A 243 -21.85 3.44 -10.85
C TYR A 243 -21.91 4.09 -9.46
N SER A 244 -21.07 3.63 -8.53
CA SER A 244 -21.07 4.08 -7.13
C SER A 244 -19.65 4.28 -6.60
N SER A 245 -18.92 5.27 -7.13
CA SER A 245 -17.58 5.60 -6.64
C SER A 245 -17.33 7.11 -6.71
N TYR A 246 -16.20 7.55 -7.29
CA TYR A 246 -15.86 8.97 -7.41
C TYR A 246 -16.54 9.62 -8.62
N ASP A 247 -16.92 10.88 -8.47
CA ASP A 247 -17.49 11.68 -9.56
C ASP A 247 -16.43 12.08 -10.60
N PHE A 248 -16.87 12.27 -11.85
CA PHE A 248 -16.03 12.79 -12.91
C PHE A 248 -15.89 14.31 -12.79
N SER A 249 -14.73 14.79 -12.32
CA SER A 249 -14.53 16.21 -11.94
C SER A 249 -13.94 17.10 -13.05
N LEU A 250 -13.47 16.52 -14.16
CA LEU A 250 -12.79 17.25 -15.26
C LEU A 250 -13.67 18.35 -15.90
N LEU A 251 -14.99 18.28 -15.74
CA LEU A 251 -15.96 19.25 -16.31
C LEU A 251 -16.34 20.39 -15.35
N SER A 252 -15.69 20.51 -14.19
CA SER A 252 -15.87 21.68 -13.31
C SER A 252 -15.11 22.90 -13.86
N SER A 253 -15.74 24.08 -13.85
CA SER A 253 -15.19 25.29 -14.51
C SER A 253 -13.89 25.83 -13.90
N SER A 254 -13.51 25.38 -12.70
CA SER A 254 -12.31 25.82 -11.97
C SER A 254 -11.02 25.09 -12.38
N THR A 255 -11.11 23.88 -12.94
CA THR A 255 -9.94 23.04 -13.30
C THR A 255 -9.25 23.46 -14.61
N LEU A 256 -9.91 24.28 -15.43
CA LEU A 256 -9.44 24.71 -16.74
C LEU A 256 -8.76 26.09 -16.75
N SER A 257 -8.52 26.71 -15.59
CA SER A 257 -7.79 27.98 -15.56
C SER A 257 -6.34 27.79 -16.03
N PRO A 258 -5.76 28.73 -16.81
CA PRO A 258 -4.39 28.60 -17.30
C PRO A 258 -3.34 28.40 -16.19
N LEU A 259 -3.59 28.99 -15.01
CA LEU A 259 -2.71 28.84 -13.85
C LEU A 259 -2.76 27.42 -13.27
N VAL A 260 -3.96 26.85 -13.12
CA VAL A 260 -4.13 25.47 -12.63
C VAL A 260 -3.51 24.48 -13.61
N LEU A 261 -3.74 24.67 -14.92
CA LEU A 261 -3.12 23.85 -15.96
C LEU A 261 -1.59 23.94 -15.95
N GLY A 262 -1.04 25.15 -15.80
CA GLY A 262 0.41 25.37 -15.66
C GLY A 262 0.98 24.70 -14.41
N ASN A 263 0.28 24.80 -13.27
CA ASN A 263 0.71 24.15 -12.03
C ASN A 263 0.66 22.62 -12.13
N GLU A 264 -0.41 22.06 -12.70
CA GLU A 264 -0.52 20.60 -12.93
C GLU A 264 0.59 20.11 -13.86
N PHE A 265 0.89 20.86 -14.93
CA PHE A 265 1.96 20.54 -15.85
C PHE A 265 3.32 20.47 -15.15
N LEU A 266 3.66 21.52 -14.39
CA LEU A 266 4.92 21.60 -13.64
C LEU A 266 4.99 20.51 -12.56
N THR A 267 3.91 20.30 -11.81
CA THR A 267 3.84 19.30 -10.75
C THR A 267 4.01 17.89 -11.31
N THR A 268 3.32 17.57 -12.41
CA THR A 268 3.38 16.25 -13.05
C THR A 268 4.77 15.93 -13.57
N ILE A 269 5.41 16.85 -14.30
CA ILE A 269 6.78 16.64 -14.80
C ILE A 269 7.78 16.61 -13.64
N SER A 270 7.65 17.51 -12.66
CA SER A 270 8.55 17.57 -11.51
C SER A 270 8.52 16.27 -10.74
N LEU A 271 7.33 15.83 -10.30
CA LEU A 271 7.17 14.61 -9.51
C LEU A 271 7.61 13.36 -10.28
N SER A 272 7.14 13.23 -11.52
CA SER A 272 7.37 12.01 -12.32
C SER A 272 8.78 11.93 -12.90
N GLY A 273 9.27 13.05 -13.41
CA GLY A 273 10.52 13.16 -14.15
C GLY A 273 11.73 13.44 -13.28
N PHE A 274 11.59 14.00 -12.08
CA PHE A 274 12.73 14.42 -11.26
C PHE A 274 12.62 14.01 -9.78
N THR A 275 11.57 14.44 -9.07
CA THR A 275 11.44 14.20 -7.63
C THR A 275 11.39 12.71 -7.30
N SER A 276 10.74 11.88 -8.12
CA SER A 276 10.74 10.43 -7.96
C SER A 276 12.15 9.84 -7.86
N TRP A 277 13.05 10.31 -8.72
CA TRP A 277 14.45 9.88 -8.76
C TRP A 277 15.27 10.48 -7.63
N LEU A 278 15.04 11.76 -7.30
CA LEU A 278 15.72 12.43 -6.19
C LEU A 278 15.32 11.87 -4.82
N GLY A 279 14.07 11.42 -4.65
CA GLY A 279 13.60 10.77 -3.43
C GLY A 279 14.34 9.47 -3.12
N THR A 280 15.03 8.87 -4.10
CA THR A 280 15.88 7.68 -3.83
C THR A 280 17.06 7.98 -2.91
N PHE A 281 17.44 9.25 -2.74
CA PHE A 281 18.45 9.66 -1.76
C PHE A 281 17.97 9.56 -0.31
N ASP A 282 16.66 9.36 -0.07
CA ASP A 282 16.11 9.20 1.28
C ASP A 282 16.66 7.98 2.00
N ILE A 283 17.24 7.00 1.30
CA ILE A 283 18.00 5.89 1.90
C ILE A 283 19.20 6.37 2.74
N PHE A 284 19.63 7.62 2.54
CA PHE A 284 20.69 8.29 3.29
C PHE A 284 20.17 9.40 4.22
N SER A 285 18.86 9.65 4.27
CA SER A 285 18.27 10.72 5.09
C SER A 285 18.51 10.49 6.59
N THR A 286 18.55 9.23 7.02
CA THR A 286 18.88 8.79 8.36
C THR A 286 19.97 7.72 8.28
N ILE A 287 21.13 7.98 8.88
CA ILE A 287 22.21 7.00 8.98
C ILE A 287 22.21 6.45 10.40
N ASP A 288 21.41 5.40 10.60
CA ASP A 288 21.22 4.74 11.88
C ASP A 288 22.02 3.43 12.02
N GLY A 289 22.65 2.97 10.93
CA GLY A 289 23.42 1.72 10.92
C GLY A 289 22.56 0.48 11.08
N THR A 290 21.24 0.59 10.91
CA THR A 290 20.33 -0.56 10.99
C THR A 290 20.64 -1.60 9.92
N PHE A 291 20.27 -2.85 10.18
CA PHE A 291 20.42 -3.94 9.21
C PHE A 291 19.75 -3.62 7.86
N THR A 292 18.59 -2.94 7.89
CA THR A 292 17.90 -2.46 6.68
C THR A 292 18.78 -1.53 5.86
N GLN A 293 19.41 -0.54 6.50
CA GLN A 293 20.29 0.40 5.83
C GLN A 293 21.51 -0.31 5.23
N VAL A 294 22.15 -1.20 5.98
CA VAL A 294 23.28 -1.99 5.48
C VAL A 294 22.88 -2.81 4.25
N MET A 295 21.72 -3.47 4.29
CA MET A 295 21.21 -4.23 3.16
C MET A 295 20.88 -3.36 1.95
N ALA A 296 20.26 -2.20 2.16
CA ALA A 296 19.99 -1.24 1.08
C ALA A 296 21.30 -0.77 0.41
N LEU A 297 22.35 -0.49 1.19
CA LEU A 297 23.67 -0.13 0.65
C LEU A 297 24.32 -1.27 -0.13
N VAL A 298 24.22 -2.51 0.37
CA VAL A 298 24.71 -3.70 -0.34
C VAL A 298 23.97 -3.87 -1.68
N ILE A 299 22.64 -3.74 -1.68
CA ILE A 299 21.82 -3.82 -2.89
C ILE A 299 22.19 -2.72 -3.89
N LEU A 300 22.40 -1.49 -3.42
CA LEU A 300 22.85 -0.37 -4.25
C LEU A 300 24.18 -0.71 -4.92
N ILE A 301 25.18 -1.12 -4.12
CA ILE A 301 26.53 -1.39 -4.61
C ILE A 301 26.52 -2.55 -5.62
N ILE A 302 25.82 -3.65 -5.30
CA ILE A 302 25.71 -4.82 -6.19
C ILE A 302 25.03 -4.41 -7.50
N SER A 303 23.87 -3.78 -7.43
CA SER A 303 23.08 -3.42 -8.62
C SER A 303 23.84 -2.44 -9.51
N ALA A 304 24.39 -1.36 -8.94
CA ALA A 304 25.16 -0.37 -9.68
C ALA A 304 26.44 -0.97 -10.29
N THR A 305 27.14 -1.84 -9.57
CA THR A 305 28.38 -2.47 -10.06
C THR A 305 28.09 -3.44 -11.20
N VAL A 306 27.08 -4.31 -11.05
CA VAL A 306 26.68 -5.25 -12.09
C VAL A 306 26.25 -4.49 -13.34
N LEU A 307 25.38 -3.49 -13.21
CA LEU A 307 24.94 -2.66 -14.34
C LEU A 307 26.10 -1.93 -15.01
N PHE A 308 27.01 -1.35 -14.23
CA PHE A 308 28.17 -0.66 -14.77
C PHE A 308 29.04 -1.61 -15.60
N ILE A 309 29.34 -2.80 -15.09
CA ILE A 309 30.15 -3.81 -15.80
C ILE A 309 29.45 -4.25 -17.09
N VAL A 310 28.17 -4.62 -17.01
CA VAL A 310 27.39 -5.11 -18.16
C VAL A 310 27.27 -4.02 -19.23
N MET A 311 26.85 -2.82 -18.85
CA MET A 311 26.60 -1.73 -19.79
C MET A 311 27.89 -1.11 -20.34
N ARG A 312 28.99 -1.17 -19.59
CA ARG A 312 30.31 -0.79 -20.11
C ARG A 312 30.83 -1.79 -21.14
N SER A 313 30.61 -3.09 -20.90
CA SER A 313 31.04 -4.16 -21.81
C SER A 313 30.31 -4.09 -23.16
N SER A 314 29.01 -3.77 -23.16
CA SER A 314 28.24 -3.59 -24.39
C SER A 314 28.61 -2.33 -25.19
N GLN A 315 29.02 -1.25 -24.50
CA GLN A 315 29.35 0.03 -25.16
C GLN A 315 30.62 -0.06 -26.01
N THR A 316 31.63 -0.81 -25.56
CA THR A 316 32.91 -0.96 -26.28
C THR A 316 32.71 -1.62 -27.66
N GLU A 317 31.69 -2.46 -27.81
CA GLU A 317 31.37 -3.17 -29.06
C GLU A 317 30.66 -2.27 -30.09
N ILE A 318 29.84 -1.32 -29.62
CA ILE A 318 29.10 -0.37 -30.49
C ILE A 318 30.04 0.68 -31.08
N LEU A 319 30.98 1.20 -30.28
CA LEU A 319 31.97 2.18 -30.72
C LEU A 319 32.91 1.63 -31.81
N GLU A 320 33.11 0.31 -31.87
CA GLU A 320 33.88 -0.35 -32.94
C GLU A 320 33.07 -0.51 -34.26
N THR A 321 31.73 -0.36 -34.22
CA THR A 321 30.83 -0.64 -35.35
C THR A 321 30.03 0.57 -35.86
N SER A 322 30.01 1.70 -35.14
CA SER A 322 29.20 2.86 -35.52
C SER A 322 29.99 3.94 -36.29
N THR A 323 29.80 4.02 -37.61
CA THR A 323 29.94 5.28 -38.35
C THR A 323 28.81 6.23 -37.94
N SER A 324 29.16 7.45 -37.55
CA SER A 324 28.29 8.51 -37.06
C SER A 324 27.09 8.80 -37.96
N GLN A 325 25.93 8.23 -37.66
CA GLN A 325 24.65 8.80 -38.07
C GLN A 325 24.12 9.66 -36.93
N ASN A 326 23.78 10.90 -37.25
CA ASN A 326 23.25 11.90 -36.34
C ASN A 326 21.84 11.43 -35.91
N ASP A 327 21.77 10.64 -34.84
CA ASP A 327 20.52 9.98 -34.44
C ASP A 327 19.72 10.89 -33.48
N ASN A 328 18.58 11.37 -33.95
CA ASN A 328 17.64 12.18 -33.18
C ASN A 328 16.89 11.38 -32.09
N TRP A 329 17.32 10.16 -31.77
CA TRP A 329 16.68 9.30 -30.76
C TRP A 329 16.47 9.97 -29.41
N GLY A 330 17.46 10.73 -28.91
CA GLY A 330 17.34 11.44 -27.63
C GLY A 330 16.14 12.39 -27.60
N LEU A 331 15.88 13.09 -28.72
CA LEU A 331 14.72 13.98 -28.86
C LEU A 331 13.41 13.17 -28.92
N TRP A 332 13.38 12.07 -29.69
CA TRP A 332 12.24 11.15 -29.72
C TRP A 332 11.89 10.62 -28.33
N ALA A 333 12.89 10.17 -27.57
CA ALA A 333 12.72 9.64 -26.23
C ALA A 333 12.16 10.70 -25.25
N VAL A 334 12.66 11.94 -25.31
CA VAL A 334 12.13 13.05 -24.50
C VAL A 334 10.70 13.38 -24.89
N THR A 335 10.39 13.53 -26.18
CA THR A 335 9.05 13.91 -26.65
C THR A 335 8.02 12.82 -26.33
N ILE A 336 8.34 11.56 -26.62
CA ILE A 336 7.45 10.44 -26.32
C ILE A 336 7.34 10.23 -24.80
N GLY A 337 8.44 10.42 -24.06
CA GLY A 337 8.46 10.36 -22.59
C GLY A 337 7.52 11.39 -21.96
N LEU A 338 7.58 12.66 -22.40
CA LEU A 338 6.66 13.71 -21.95
C LEU A 338 5.21 13.39 -22.31
N ALA A 339 4.95 12.97 -23.55
CA ALA A 339 3.60 12.57 -23.97
C ALA A 339 3.06 11.43 -23.11
N ALA A 340 3.88 10.42 -22.80
CA ALA A 340 3.53 9.30 -21.95
C ALA A 340 3.26 9.70 -20.48
N ILE A 341 4.04 10.62 -19.91
CA ILE A 341 3.81 11.13 -18.54
C ILE A 341 2.42 11.75 -18.43
N PHE A 342 2.06 12.65 -19.35
CA PHE A 342 0.75 13.31 -19.33
C PHE A 342 -0.39 12.37 -19.69
N ALA A 343 -0.17 11.47 -20.66
CA ALA A 343 -1.11 10.43 -21.02
C ALA A 343 -1.42 9.50 -19.83
N GLY A 344 -0.40 9.09 -19.06
CA GLY A 344 -0.59 8.27 -17.87
C GLY A 344 -1.30 9.01 -16.74
N ARG A 345 -1.03 10.30 -16.57
CA ARG A 345 -1.68 11.16 -15.55
C ARG A 345 -3.17 11.42 -15.86
N LEU A 346 -3.53 11.51 -17.15
CA LEU A 346 -4.84 11.97 -17.61
C LEU A 346 -6.05 11.37 -16.87
N PRO A 347 -6.16 10.03 -16.65
CA PRO A 347 -7.34 9.45 -16.00
C PRO A 347 -7.49 9.91 -14.54
N SER A 348 -6.41 9.82 -13.77
CA SER A 348 -6.41 10.23 -12.35
C SER A 348 -6.64 11.74 -12.18
N TRP A 349 -6.15 12.56 -13.10
CA TRP A 349 -6.41 13.99 -13.09
C TRP A 349 -7.88 14.30 -13.45
N ALA A 350 -8.48 13.56 -14.38
CA ALA A 350 -9.89 13.69 -14.73
C ALA A 350 -10.85 13.28 -13.61
N ALA A 351 -10.41 12.40 -12.73
CA ALA A 351 -11.09 12.02 -11.49
C ALA A 351 -10.84 13.00 -10.33
N GLY A 352 -10.05 14.07 -10.53
CA GLY A 352 -9.75 15.05 -9.48
C GLY A 352 -8.80 14.54 -8.40
N LEU A 353 -8.13 13.41 -8.65
CA LEU A 353 -7.27 12.76 -7.66
C LEU A 353 -5.88 13.41 -7.68
N PRO A 354 -5.31 13.74 -6.50
CA PRO A 354 -4.00 14.38 -6.43
C PRO A 354 -2.89 13.44 -6.89
N LEU A 355 -1.84 14.00 -7.51
CA LEU A 355 -0.62 13.25 -7.82
C LEU A 355 0.39 13.44 -6.67
N LYS A 356 0.65 12.39 -5.91
CA LYS A 356 1.58 12.44 -4.79
C LYS A 356 2.36 11.14 -4.68
N ILE A 357 3.62 11.25 -4.26
CA ILE A 357 4.49 10.10 -3.95
C ILE A 357 4.27 9.72 -2.48
N GLU A 358 3.02 9.41 -2.15
CA GLU A 358 2.59 8.96 -0.83
C GLU A 358 1.49 7.92 -1.00
N PHE A 359 1.40 6.99 -0.05
CA PHE A 359 0.31 6.03 -0.02
C PHE A 359 -1.00 6.77 0.32
N ASP A 360 -2.10 6.55 -0.38
CA ASP A 360 -2.37 5.55 -1.41
C ASP A 360 -2.29 6.08 -2.86
N TYR A 361 -1.92 7.34 -3.05
CA TYR A 361 -1.91 8.05 -4.36
C TYR A 361 -0.79 7.60 -5.31
N ASP A 362 0.30 7.04 -4.79
CA ASP A 362 1.45 6.66 -5.57
C ASP A 362 1.17 5.49 -6.56
N ARG A 363 0.02 4.82 -6.45
CA ARG A 363 -0.47 3.84 -7.46
C ARG A 363 -0.58 4.43 -8.87
N PHE A 364 -0.93 5.72 -9.00
CA PHE A 364 -1.09 6.35 -10.32
C PHE A 364 0.21 6.43 -11.13
N PHE A 365 1.35 6.26 -10.47
CA PHE A 365 2.63 6.22 -11.15
C PHE A 365 2.82 4.96 -12.02
N VAL A 366 1.96 3.94 -11.89
CA VAL A 366 1.99 2.73 -12.74
C VAL A 366 1.78 3.05 -14.22
N SER A 367 0.92 4.02 -14.55
CA SER A 367 0.70 4.45 -15.92
C SER A 367 1.74 5.48 -16.39
N ILE A 368 2.48 6.09 -15.46
CA ILE A 368 3.46 7.16 -15.75
C ILE A 368 4.89 6.63 -15.93
N MET A 369 5.24 5.51 -15.28
CA MET A 369 6.62 5.02 -15.19
C MET A 369 7.32 4.81 -16.54
N LEU A 370 6.59 4.42 -17.60
CA LEU A 370 7.14 4.32 -18.95
C LEU A 370 7.61 5.67 -19.47
N GLY A 371 6.76 6.69 -19.33
CA GLY A 371 7.08 8.05 -19.79
C GLY A 371 8.24 8.66 -19.01
N ALA A 372 8.23 8.51 -17.69
CA ALA A 372 9.31 8.99 -16.83
C ALA A 372 10.67 8.37 -17.19
N SER A 373 10.68 7.06 -17.47
CA SER A 373 11.90 6.34 -17.83
C SER A 373 12.43 6.74 -19.21
N LEU A 374 11.54 6.88 -20.21
CA LEU A 374 11.91 7.39 -21.54
C LEU A 374 12.45 8.82 -21.47
N PHE A 375 11.78 9.68 -20.70
CA PHE A 375 12.16 11.08 -20.51
C PHE A 375 13.56 11.21 -19.89
N ILE A 376 13.85 10.50 -18.80
CA ILE A 376 15.15 10.57 -18.14
C ILE A 376 16.28 10.03 -19.02
N VAL A 377 16.08 8.90 -19.71
CA VAL A 377 17.14 8.36 -20.58
C VAL A 377 17.35 9.23 -21.81
N GLY A 378 16.26 9.78 -22.38
CA GLY A 378 16.33 10.75 -23.47
C GLY A 378 17.12 11.99 -23.07
N LEU A 379 16.79 12.59 -21.92
CA LEU A 379 17.50 13.74 -21.37
C LEU A 379 18.97 13.42 -21.10
N ALA A 380 19.25 12.26 -20.50
CA ALA A 380 20.62 11.79 -20.28
C ALA A 380 21.40 11.61 -21.59
N THR A 381 20.74 11.24 -22.70
CA THR A 381 21.37 11.13 -24.02
C THR A 381 21.70 12.49 -24.61
N LEU A 382 20.82 13.48 -24.43
CA LEU A 382 21.00 14.83 -24.97
C LEU A 382 22.04 15.63 -24.16
N VAL A 383 22.08 15.43 -22.84
CA VAL A 383 22.91 16.23 -21.92
C VAL A 383 24.25 15.56 -21.63
N LEU A 384 24.30 14.23 -21.48
CA LEU A 384 25.53 13.51 -21.14
C LEU A 384 26.15 12.93 -22.41
N GLN A 385 27.41 13.27 -22.66
CA GLN A 385 28.19 12.64 -23.73
C GLN A 385 28.23 11.12 -23.56
N GLU A 386 28.19 10.40 -24.68
CA GLU A 386 28.35 8.95 -24.68
C GLU A 386 29.69 8.56 -24.08
N GLY A 387 29.67 7.75 -23.02
CA GLY A 387 30.90 7.31 -22.37
C GLY A 387 30.69 6.83 -20.95
N LYS A 388 31.81 6.63 -20.25
CA LYS A 388 31.85 6.08 -18.88
C LYS A 388 31.01 6.88 -17.89
N ARG A 389 30.96 8.21 -18.02
CA ARG A 389 30.19 9.09 -17.12
C ARG A 389 28.69 8.81 -17.18
N ARG A 390 28.13 8.70 -18.39
CA ARG A 390 26.71 8.39 -18.59
C ARG A 390 26.36 7.01 -18.04
N VAL A 391 27.18 6.00 -18.32
CA VAL A 391 27.01 4.64 -17.78
C VAL A 391 27.06 4.65 -16.26
N PHE A 392 28.01 5.35 -15.66
CA PHE A 392 28.12 5.47 -14.21
C PHE A 392 26.89 6.11 -13.57
N ILE A 393 26.45 7.27 -14.07
CA ILE A 393 25.30 8.00 -13.53
C ILE A 393 24.03 7.15 -13.61
N LEU A 394 23.74 6.53 -14.75
CA LEU A 394 22.54 5.70 -14.92
C LEU A 394 22.61 4.41 -14.09
N SER A 395 23.78 3.79 -13.97
CA SER A 395 23.96 2.60 -13.10
C SER A 395 23.73 2.96 -11.63
N LEU A 396 24.28 4.10 -11.18
CA LEU A 396 24.08 4.60 -9.83
C LEU A 396 22.60 4.92 -9.59
N LEU A 397 21.93 5.59 -10.54
CA LEU A 397 20.52 5.92 -10.45
C LEU A 397 19.64 4.67 -10.28
N ILE A 398 19.84 3.65 -11.13
CA ILE A 398 19.11 2.39 -11.03
C ILE A 398 19.46 1.65 -9.73
N GLY A 399 20.73 1.67 -9.31
CA GLY A 399 21.16 1.09 -8.03
C GLY A 399 20.48 1.74 -6.83
N MET A 400 20.39 3.07 -6.81
CA MET A 400 19.67 3.83 -5.78
C MET A 400 18.17 3.51 -5.80
N SER A 401 17.54 3.49 -6.98
CA SER A 401 16.13 3.09 -7.12
C SER A 401 15.86 1.66 -6.64
N THR A 402 16.76 0.71 -6.91
CA THR A 402 16.64 -0.68 -6.45
C THR A 402 16.72 -0.76 -4.93
N ALA A 403 17.68 -0.07 -4.32
CA ALA A 403 17.82 0.00 -2.87
C ALA A 403 16.65 0.73 -2.20
N TYR A 404 16.15 1.79 -2.82
CA TYR A 404 14.98 2.51 -2.35
C TYR A 404 13.74 1.62 -2.30
N GLN A 405 13.47 0.88 -3.38
CA GLN A 405 12.35 -0.06 -3.43
C GLN A 405 12.48 -1.16 -2.35
N PHE A 406 13.69 -1.67 -2.10
CA PHE A 406 13.91 -2.58 -0.96
C PHE A 406 13.60 -1.94 0.39
N SER A 407 13.98 -0.67 0.59
CA SER A 407 13.67 0.06 1.83
C SER A 407 12.16 0.23 2.03
N ILE A 408 11.41 0.51 0.95
CA ILE A 408 9.94 0.52 0.97
C ILE A 408 9.39 -0.89 1.27
N ALA A 409 9.95 -1.94 0.67
CA ALA A 409 9.55 -3.31 0.99
C ALA A 409 9.60 -3.57 2.51
N ASN A 410 10.65 -3.07 3.18
CA ASN A 410 10.78 -3.22 4.62
C ASN A 410 9.73 -2.43 5.42
N THR A 411 9.20 -1.32 4.90
CA THR A 411 8.08 -0.63 5.56
C THR A 411 6.79 -1.44 5.47
N TYR A 412 6.52 -2.13 4.36
CA TYR A 412 5.41 -3.08 4.26
C TYR A 412 5.58 -4.24 5.24
N ARG A 413 6.77 -4.86 5.29
CA ARG A 413 7.08 -5.94 6.25
C ARG A 413 6.83 -5.52 7.72
N ARG A 414 7.23 -4.30 8.09
CA ARG A 414 7.00 -3.76 9.44
C ARG A 414 5.52 -3.53 9.70
N ASP A 415 4.81 -2.96 8.73
CA ASP A 415 3.37 -2.72 8.84
C ASP A 415 2.61 -4.04 8.97
N TRP A 416 2.98 -5.08 8.24
CA TRP A 416 2.43 -6.41 8.38
C TRP A 416 2.58 -6.98 9.79
N ALA A 417 3.79 -6.87 10.37
CA ALA A 417 4.02 -7.26 11.76
C ALA A 417 3.17 -6.44 12.75
N ASN A 418 2.97 -5.15 12.48
CA ASN A 418 2.10 -4.29 13.30
C ASN A 418 0.63 -4.70 13.19
N GLN A 419 0.14 -5.03 11.99
CA GLN A 419 -1.21 -5.54 11.78
C GLN A 419 -1.43 -6.86 12.53
N GLN A 420 -0.50 -7.81 12.40
CA GLN A 420 -0.56 -9.08 13.14
C GLN A 420 -0.56 -8.85 14.66
N ASN A 421 0.34 -7.99 15.15
CA ASN A 421 0.40 -7.64 16.57
C ASN A 421 -0.90 -6.99 17.07
N PHE A 422 -1.51 -6.11 16.27
CA PHE A 422 -2.82 -5.52 16.58
C PHE A 422 -3.90 -6.60 16.72
N PHE A 423 -4.02 -7.52 15.76
CA PHE A 423 -5.06 -8.56 15.81
C PHE A 423 -4.84 -9.60 16.91
N TRP A 424 -3.60 -9.92 17.26
CA TRP A 424 -3.32 -10.77 18.43
C TRP A 424 -3.73 -10.08 19.73
N GLN A 425 -3.41 -8.81 19.90
CA GLN A 425 -3.86 -8.05 21.08
C GLN A 425 -5.39 -7.93 21.12
N LEU A 426 -6.03 -7.79 19.96
CA LEU A 426 -7.48 -7.80 19.82
C LEU A 426 -8.06 -9.13 20.34
N ALA A 427 -7.55 -10.26 19.88
CA ALA A 427 -7.99 -11.59 20.27
C ALA A 427 -7.74 -11.90 21.76
N TRP A 428 -6.65 -11.40 22.35
CA TRP A 428 -6.40 -11.55 23.78
C TRP A 428 -7.32 -10.69 24.64
N ARG A 429 -7.60 -9.45 24.22
CA ARG A 429 -8.46 -8.51 24.94
C ARG A 429 -9.94 -8.82 24.78
N MET A 430 -10.35 -9.38 23.65
CA MET A 430 -11.74 -9.68 23.30
C MET A 430 -11.82 -11.13 22.81
N PRO A 431 -12.00 -12.12 23.70
CA PRO A 431 -12.05 -13.54 23.32
C PRO A 431 -13.24 -13.90 22.43
N ALA A 432 -14.35 -13.18 22.56
CA ALA A 432 -15.48 -13.22 21.64
C ALA A 432 -16.24 -11.88 21.71
N LEU A 433 -17.04 -11.61 20.68
CA LEU A 433 -17.78 -10.36 20.50
C LEU A 433 -19.24 -10.69 20.14
N GLU A 434 -20.18 -9.84 20.53
CA GLU A 434 -21.57 -9.92 20.09
C GLU A 434 -21.73 -9.44 18.64
N GLU A 435 -22.56 -10.11 17.85
CA GLU A 435 -22.85 -9.70 16.46
C GLU A 435 -23.47 -8.29 16.43
N ASP A 436 -23.44 -7.66 15.26
CA ASP A 436 -23.86 -6.27 15.01
C ASP A 436 -23.02 -5.22 15.75
N THR A 437 -21.80 -5.59 16.18
CA THR A 437 -20.89 -4.68 16.89
C THR A 437 -19.99 -3.85 15.96
N ALA A 438 -19.94 -2.54 16.20
CA ALA A 438 -18.99 -1.64 15.57
C ALA A 438 -17.74 -1.39 16.45
N LEU A 439 -16.54 -1.64 15.94
CA LEU A 439 -15.30 -1.21 16.56
C LEU A 439 -14.92 0.21 16.12
N LEU A 440 -14.92 1.14 17.06
CA LEU A 440 -14.63 2.55 16.80
C LEU A 440 -13.25 2.94 17.32
N THR A 441 -12.48 3.68 16.52
CA THR A 441 -11.17 4.20 16.93
C THR A 441 -10.86 5.49 16.17
N TYR A 442 -9.98 6.35 16.69
CA TYR A 442 -9.64 7.60 15.97
C TYR A 442 -8.97 7.30 14.62
N GLU A 443 -7.82 6.64 14.70
CA GLU A 443 -7.05 6.03 13.62
C GLU A 443 -6.05 5.05 14.25
N LEU A 444 -5.68 3.99 13.55
CA LEU A 444 -4.65 3.06 14.01
C LEU A 444 -3.29 3.41 13.40
N PRO A 445 -2.16 3.10 14.07
CA PRO A 445 -0.81 3.36 13.58
C PRO A 445 -0.38 2.33 12.51
N LEU A 446 -1.23 2.14 11.49
CA LEU A 446 -1.05 1.22 10.38
C LEU A 446 -1.02 2.02 9.07
N LYS A 447 0.06 1.86 8.30
CA LYS A 447 0.36 2.72 7.15
C LYS A 447 -0.35 2.27 5.87
N TYR A 448 -0.47 0.97 5.64
CA TYR A 448 -0.91 0.41 4.35
C TYR A 448 -2.32 -0.18 4.38
N VAL A 449 -3.14 0.22 5.35
CA VAL A 449 -4.52 -0.22 5.54
C VAL A 449 -5.34 0.92 6.16
N SER A 450 -6.63 0.96 5.88
CA SER A 450 -7.58 1.86 6.57
C SER A 450 -8.76 1.09 7.12
N ASP A 451 -9.66 1.78 7.80
CA ASP A 451 -10.75 1.20 8.59
C ASP A 451 -11.55 0.11 7.88
N LEU A 452 -12.11 0.42 6.71
CA LEU A 452 -12.91 -0.51 5.93
C LEU A 452 -12.14 -1.75 5.46
N GLN A 453 -10.83 -1.65 5.23
CA GLN A 453 -10.03 -2.83 4.90
C GLN A 453 -9.81 -3.73 6.12
N LEU A 454 -9.80 -3.15 7.33
CA LEU A 454 -9.66 -3.90 8.59
C LEU A 454 -10.97 -4.57 9.05
N THR A 455 -12.11 -4.17 8.50
CA THR A 455 -13.38 -4.91 8.67
C THR A 455 -13.27 -6.36 8.22
N ALA A 456 -12.56 -6.65 7.13
CA ALA A 456 -12.38 -8.01 6.62
C ALA A 456 -11.65 -8.96 7.61
N PRO A 457 -10.42 -8.65 8.08
CA PRO A 457 -9.76 -9.46 9.10
C PRO A 457 -10.53 -9.51 10.42
N LEU A 458 -11.28 -8.45 10.80
CA LEU A 458 -12.13 -8.49 11.99
C LEU A 458 -13.19 -9.61 11.89
N ASN A 459 -13.89 -9.70 10.76
CA ASN A 459 -14.88 -10.74 10.53
C ASN A 459 -14.25 -12.13 10.35
N TRP A 460 -13.02 -12.22 9.85
CA TRP A 460 -12.29 -13.50 9.83
C TRP A 460 -12.01 -14.06 11.22
N ILE A 461 -11.84 -13.18 12.21
CA ILE A 461 -11.55 -13.57 13.59
C ILE A 461 -12.85 -13.93 14.33
N TYR A 462 -13.87 -13.07 14.26
CA TYR A 462 -15.08 -13.19 15.08
C TYR A 462 -16.27 -13.85 14.38
N ALA A 463 -16.22 -14.05 13.07
CA ALA A 463 -17.22 -14.78 12.30
C ALA A 463 -16.56 -15.79 11.33
N PRO A 464 -15.80 -16.79 11.83
CA PRO A 464 -15.06 -17.73 10.99
C PRO A 464 -15.96 -18.63 10.12
N ASP A 465 -17.23 -18.80 10.50
CA ASP A 465 -18.23 -19.62 9.79
C ASP A 465 -19.26 -18.77 9.01
N PHE A 466 -18.90 -17.51 8.68
CA PHE A 466 -19.79 -16.56 8.01
C PHE A 466 -20.34 -17.10 6.68
N ASN A 467 -21.66 -17.07 6.51
CA ASN A 467 -22.32 -17.59 5.30
C ASN A 467 -23.54 -16.76 4.83
N ASP A 468 -23.72 -15.56 5.39
CA ASP A 468 -24.84 -14.66 5.08
C ASP A 468 -24.39 -13.41 4.31
N ARG A 469 -25.30 -12.46 4.08
CA ARG A 469 -25.05 -11.14 3.49
C ARG A 469 -25.16 -10.01 4.52
N ASP A 470 -25.54 -10.33 5.75
CA ASP A 470 -25.57 -9.41 6.87
C ASP A 470 -24.24 -9.53 7.64
N LEU A 471 -23.36 -8.57 7.42
CA LEU A 471 -22.02 -8.52 7.97
C LEU A 471 -22.10 -8.25 9.49
N PRO A 472 -21.52 -9.10 10.36
CA PRO A 472 -21.71 -8.97 11.81
C PRO A 472 -20.82 -7.91 12.47
N TYR A 473 -19.68 -7.55 11.87
CA TYR A 473 -18.76 -6.61 12.49
C TYR A 473 -18.23 -5.57 11.50
N VAL A 474 -18.00 -4.34 11.98
CA VAL A 474 -17.29 -3.30 11.21
C VAL A 474 -16.24 -2.61 12.07
N LEU A 475 -15.16 -2.16 11.43
CA LEU A 475 -14.19 -1.26 12.05
C LEU A 475 -14.26 0.10 11.37
N PHE A 476 -14.39 1.17 12.16
CA PHE A 476 -14.42 2.54 11.66
C PHE A 476 -13.38 3.45 12.30
N TYR A 477 -12.77 4.26 11.45
CA TYR A 477 -12.01 5.42 11.88
C TYR A 477 -12.96 6.59 12.09
N LEU A 478 -13.06 7.06 13.33
CA LEU A 478 -13.89 8.18 13.73
C LEU A 478 -13.60 9.42 12.89
N LYS A 479 -12.32 9.69 12.61
CA LYS A 479 -11.84 10.80 11.78
C LYS A 479 -12.41 10.80 10.35
N THR A 480 -12.70 9.61 9.80
CA THR A 480 -13.09 9.43 8.40
C THR A 480 -14.60 9.30 8.24
N ARG A 481 -15.28 8.68 9.21
CA ARG A 481 -16.69 8.25 9.08
C ARG A 481 -17.67 9.11 9.86
N PHE A 482 -17.19 9.84 10.86
CA PHE A 482 -18.03 10.60 11.77
C PHE A 482 -17.63 12.07 11.79
N ASN A 483 -18.57 12.90 12.26
CA ASN A 483 -18.29 14.28 12.64
C ASN A 483 -18.18 14.34 14.17
N SER A 484 -17.03 14.76 14.70
CA SER A 484 -16.74 14.75 16.14
C SER A 484 -17.76 15.53 16.97
N ALA A 485 -18.39 16.55 16.38
CA ALA A 485 -19.36 17.41 17.05
C ALA A 485 -20.77 16.82 17.12
N SER A 486 -21.07 15.74 16.37
CA SER A 486 -22.42 15.21 16.23
C SER A 486 -22.54 13.72 16.50
N ILE A 487 -21.47 13.05 16.96
CA ILE A 487 -21.56 11.64 17.32
C ILE A 487 -22.35 11.50 18.64
N GLN A 488 -23.42 10.71 18.61
CA GLN A 488 -24.35 10.52 19.73
C GLN A 488 -24.69 9.03 19.86
N ALA A 489 -25.17 8.63 21.04
CA ALA A 489 -25.71 7.30 21.26
C ALA A 489 -26.98 7.07 20.44
N ASP A 490 -27.31 5.81 20.20
CA ASP A 490 -28.53 5.34 19.51
C ASP A 490 -28.70 5.79 18.04
N GLU A 491 -27.61 6.22 17.40
CA GLU A 491 -27.60 6.58 15.98
C GLU A 491 -27.38 5.32 15.13
N PRO A 492 -28.15 5.12 14.04
CA PRO A 492 -27.99 3.94 13.19
C PRO A 492 -26.67 3.99 12.42
N ILE A 493 -25.96 2.87 12.42
CA ILE A 493 -24.76 2.64 11.62
C ILE A 493 -25.11 1.68 10.48
N GLN A 494 -25.07 2.18 9.25
CA GLN A 494 -25.32 1.38 8.05
C GLN A 494 -24.15 1.48 7.08
N LEU A 495 -23.71 0.33 6.56
CA LEU A 495 -22.64 0.26 5.58
C LEU A 495 -22.94 -0.81 4.54
N GLN A 496 -22.97 -0.41 3.28
CA GLN A 496 -22.87 -1.35 2.17
C GLN A 496 -21.38 -1.67 1.91
N TYR A 497 -20.93 -2.80 2.42
CA TYR A 497 -19.58 -3.31 2.17
C TYR A 497 -19.59 -4.18 0.92
N ARG A 498 -19.58 -3.52 -0.25
CA ARG A 498 -19.73 -4.16 -1.58
C ARG A 498 -21.05 -4.94 -1.68
N THR A 499 -21.01 -6.26 -1.52
CA THR A 499 -22.17 -7.15 -1.69
C THR A 499 -22.74 -7.68 -0.37
N VAL A 500 -22.20 -7.22 0.77
CA VAL A 500 -22.73 -7.47 2.11
C VAL A 500 -23.05 -6.15 2.80
N ASN A 501 -23.96 -6.17 3.77
CA ASN A 501 -24.41 -4.98 4.49
C ASN A 501 -24.20 -5.16 5.98
N PHE A 502 -23.72 -4.12 6.65
CA PHE A 502 -23.72 -4.04 8.11
C PHE A 502 -24.86 -3.13 8.56
N ASN A 503 -25.57 -3.54 9.61
CA ASN A 503 -26.57 -2.75 10.30
C ASN A 503 -26.31 -2.85 11.81
N GLY A 504 -26.08 -1.72 12.47
CA GLY A 504 -25.90 -1.66 13.92
C GLY A 504 -26.24 -0.26 14.45
N SER A 505 -25.84 0.03 15.69
CA SER A 505 -25.99 1.35 16.32
C SER A 505 -24.69 1.85 16.93
N THR A 506 -24.57 3.16 17.15
CA THR A 506 -23.50 3.73 17.97
C THR A 506 -23.54 3.25 19.42
N SER A 507 -24.70 2.81 19.92
CA SER A 507 -24.82 2.16 21.24
C SER A 507 -24.30 0.72 21.26
N ASP A 508 -24.23 0.07 20.09
CA ASP A 508 -23.70 -1.27 19.88
C ASP A 508 -22.23 -1.19 19.42
N SER A 509 -21.43 -0.36 20.09
CA SER A 509 -20.06 -0.09 19.69
C SER A 509 -19.05 -0.30 20.81
N VAL A 510 -17.86 -0.77 20.45
CA VAL A 510 -16.72 -0.85 21.36
C VAL A 510 -15.65 0.13 20.87
N VAL A 511 -15.30 1.10 21.72
CA VAL A 511 -14.25 2.05 21.39
C VAL A 511 -12.91 1.47 21.78
N ILE A 512 -12.01 1.37 20.80
CA ILE A 512 -10.65 0.88 20.98
C ILE A 512 -9.62 1.98 20.70
N TYR A 513 -8.49 1.90 21.39
CA TYR A 513 -7.37 2.78 21.17
C TYR A 513 -6.06 2.01 21.22
N LYS A 514 -5.19 2.28 20.25
CA LYS A 514 -3.87 1.67 20.19
C LYS A 514 -2.86 2.69 19.67
N GLU A 515 -1.94 3.08 20.55
CA GLU A 515 -0.77 3.86 20.15
C GLU A 515 0.30 3.00 19.45
N ALA A 516 1.27 3.67 18.81
CA ALA A 516 2.38 3.01 18.12
C ALA A 516 3.21 2.13 19.08
N ASP A 517 3.56 2.67 20.25
CA ASP A 517 4.41 2.00 21.26
C ASP A 517 3.62 1.40 22.44
N GLY A 518 2.28 1.55 22.43
CA GLY A 518 1.39 1.09 23.50
C GLY A 518 0.61 -0.20 23.17
N CYS A 519 0.03 -0.77 24.22
CA CYS A 519 -0.88 -1.90 24.11
C CYS A 519 -2.29 -1.47 23.67
N LEU A 520 -3.05 -2.39 23.09
CA LEU A 520 -4.45 -2.20 22.74
C LEU A 520 -5.27 -1.97 24.02
N ARG A 521 -6.09 -0.92 23.99
CA ARG A 521 -7.01 -0.56 25.06
C ARG A 521 -8.44 -0.58 24.53
N VAL A 522 -9.33 -1.18 25.30
CA VAL A 522 -10.79 -0.95 25.18
C VAL A 522 -11.09 0.22 26.11
N LEU A 523 -11.65 1.31 25.58
CA LEU A 523 -11.98 2.49 26.35
C LEU A 523 -13.37 2.32 26.95
N ASP A 524 -13.43 1.74 28.14
CA ASP A 524 -14.63 1.60 28.95
C ASP A 524 -15.07 2.97 29.50
N PRO A 525 -16.34 3.40 29.41
CA PRO A 525 -16.78 4.69 29.95
C PRO A 525 -16.55 4.89 31.45
N LEU A 526 -16.44 3.81 32.23
CA LEU A 526 -16.15 3.83 33.67
C LEU A 526 -14.68 4.19 33.96
N TYR A 527 -13.77 3.74 33.10
CA TYR A 527 -12.33 3.85 33.31
C TYR A 527 -11.65 4.85 32.36
N GLY A 528 -12.24 5.05 31.19
CA GLY A 528 -11.75 5.84 30.08
C GLY A 528 -12.41 7.21 30.07
N ASN A 529 -11.58 8.24 29.94
CA ASN A 529 -11.98 9.63 29.75
C ASN A 529 -10.78 10.44 29.23
N ALA A 530 -10.95 11.75 29.03
CA ALA A 530 -9.88 12.64 28.58
C ALA A 530 -8.62 12.63 29.48
N GLU A 531 -8.75 12.28 30.77
CA GLU A 531 -7.64 12.21 31.73
C GLU A 531 -6.77 10.98 31.49
N THR A 532 -7.36 9.86 31.03
CA THR A 532 -6.67 8.60 30.73
C THR A 532 -6.11 8.51 29.31
N VAL A 533 -6.45 9.46 28.45
CA VAL A 533 -5.89 9.61 27.10
C VAL A 533 -5.44 11.05 26.87
N PRO A 534 -4.51 11.57 27.69
CA PRO A 534 -4.12 12.98 27.63
C PRO A 534 -3.55 13.33 26.25
N GLY A 535 -4.10 14.37 25.63
CA GLY A 535 -3.70 14.81 24.29
C GLY A 535 -4.32 14.02 23.13
N ALA A 536 -5.23 13.07 23.41
CA ALA A 536 -6.03 12.44 22.37
C ALA A 536 -6.93 13.45 21.66
N ASN A 537 -7.32 13.10 20.44
CA ASN A 537 -8.20 13.93 19.64
C ASN A 537 -9.64 13.90 20.17
N ASP A 538 -10.36 15.03 20.08
CA ASP A 538 -11.78 15.17 20.41
C ASP A 538 -12.66 14.08 19.78
N TYR A 539 -12.33 13.59 18.58
CA TYR A 539 -13.03 12.44 17.99
C TYR A 539 -13.03 11.22 18.93
N LEU A 540 -11.87 10.88 19.50
CA LEU A 540 -11.76 9.75 20.44
C LEU A 540 -12.48 10.06 21.74
N ILE A 541 -12.23 11.23 22.32
CA ILE A 541 -12.77 11.64 23.63
C ILE A 541 -14.31 11.61 23.60
N ASN A 542 -14.91 12.15 22.55
CA ASN A 542 -16.37 12.19 22.39
C ASN A 542 -16.97 10.81 22.10
N ALA A 543 -16.18 9.87 21.60
CA ALA A 543 -16.63 8.50 21.37
C ALA A 543 -16.59 7.63 22.63
N ILE A 544 -15.70 7.90 23.60
CA ILE A 544 -15.55 7.06 24.81
C ILE A 544 -16.90 6.76 25.50
N PRO A 545 -17.82 7.72 25.71
CA PRO A 545 -19.10 7.45 26.37
C PRO A 545 -20.04 6.51 25.58
N LEU A 546 -19.77 6.28 24.29
CA LEU A 546 -20.55 5.38 23.42
C LEU A 546 -20.08 3.92 23.53
N SER A 547 -18.89 3.70 24.08
CA SER A 547 -18.29 2.38 24.19
C SER A 547 -19.09 1.51 25.15
N ASN A 548 -19.48 0.31 24.70
CA ASN A 548 -20.17 -0.69 25.49
C ASN A 548 -19.30 -1.97 25.61
N PRO A 549 -18.47 -2.08 26.66
CA PRO A 549 -17.62 -3.26 26.87
C PRO A 549 -18.39 -4.57 27.09
N ASP A 550 -19.67 -4.52 27.46
CA ASP A 550 -20.49 -5.73 27.72
C ASP A 550 -20.70 -6.58 26.46
N LEU A 551 -20.53 -5.99 25.28
CA LEU A 551 -20.51 -6.70 24.00
C LEU A 551 -19.36 -7.71 23.89
N ILE A 552 -18.34 -7.61 24.75
CA ILE A 552 -17.20 -8.52 24.81
C ILE A 552 -17.54 -9.70 25.72
N LYS A 553 -17.66 -10.90 25.12
CA LYS A 553 -17.92 -12.14 25.86
C LYS A 553 -16.63 -12.66 26.50
N THR A 554 -16.52 -12.44 27.80
CA THR A 554 -15.28 -12.66 28.56
C THR A 554 -15.06 -14.11 29.00
N ASP A 555 -16.09 -14.95 28.95
CA ASP A 555 -16.10 -16.37 29.33
C ASP A 555 -15.82 -17.33 28.15
N ALA A 556 -15.62 -16.78 26.95
CA ALA A 556 -15.31 -17.56 25.76
C ALA A 556 -13.88 -18.15 25.80
N GLY A 557 -13.70 -19.27 25.11
CA GLY A 557 -12.39 -19.89 24.93
C GLY A 557 -11.45 -19.04 24.08
N GLU A 558 -10.16 -19.36 24.12
CA GLU A 558 -9.16 -18.62 23.33
C GLU A 558 -9.34 -18.84 21.82
N LEU A 559 -9.27 -17.75 21.07
CA LEU A 559 -9.37 -17.76 19.61
C LEU A 559 -8.13 -18.39 18.98
N VAL A 560 -8.35 -19.27 17.98
CA VAL A 560 -7.28 -19.83 17.15
C VAL A 560 -7.24 -19.07 15.83
N LEU A 561 -6.27 -18.16 15.70
CA LEU A 561 -6.12 -17.37 14.48
C LEU A 561 -5.42 -18.16 13.36
N ASP A 562 -5.85 -17.94 12.11
CA ASP A 562 -5.18 -18.54 10.94
C ASP A 562 -3.73 -18.03 10.85
N LYS A 563 -2.77 -18.95 10.98
CA LYS A 563 -1.33 -18.63 10.95
C LYS A 563 -0.86 -18.01 9.65
N THR A 564 -1.56 -18.27 8.54
CA THR A 564 -1.26 -17.69 7.22
C THR A 564 -1.62 -16.21 7.18
N LEU A 565 -2.67 -15.80 7.90
CA LEU A 565 -3.19 -14.43 7.91
C LEU A 565 -2.68 -13.61 9.09
N PHE A 566 -2.61 -14.21 10.29
CA PHE A 566 -2.29 -13.49 11.52
C PHE A 566 -0.92 -13.88 12.09
N GLY A 567 -0.21 -14.80 11.43
CA GLY A 567 1.07 -15.31 11.92
C GLY A 567 0.90 -16.27 13.09
N THR A 568 2.01 -16.77 13.62
CA THR A 568 1.99 -17.50 14.88
C THR A 568 1.70 -16.55 16.03
N GLU A 569 1.07 -17.05 17.09
CA GLU A 569 0.90 -16.29 18.32
C GLU A 569 2.27 -15.73 18.76
N PRO A 570 2.38 -14.40 18.95
CA PRO A 570 3.61 -13.80 19.43
C PRO A 570 3.87 -14.22 20.88
N ALA A 571 5.15 -14.22 21.27
CA ALA A 571 5.51 -14.49 22.66
C ALA A 571 4.75 -13.55 23.61
N HIS A 572 4.28 -14.12 24.73
CA HIS A 572 3.52 -13.40 25.75
C HIS A 572 4.41 -12.37 26.46
N GLY A 573 4.50 -11.18 25.89
CA GLY A 573 5.16 -10.01 26.46
C GLY A 573 4.21 -9.14 27.27
N TRP A 574 4.63 -7.91 27.60
CA TRP A 574 3.84 -6.99 28.42
C TRP A 574 2.38 -6.82 27.95
N CYS A 575 2.16 -6.58 26.65
CA CYS A 575 0.81 -6.37 26.13
C CYS A 575 -0.13 -7.57 26.24
N TYR A 576 0.41 -8.80 26.29
CA TYR A 576 -0.40 -9.98 26.60
C TYR A 576 -0.95 -9.89 28.02
N TYR A 577 -0.07 -9.69 29.01
CA TYR A 577 -0.49 -9.58 30.41
C TYR A 577 -1.40 -8.37 30.65
N TYR A 578 -1.11 -7.23 30.02
CA TYR A 578 -1.94 -6.04 30.11
C TYR A 578 -3.35 -6.26 29.56
N THR A 579 -3.48 -6.81 28.34
CA THR A 579 -4.80 -7.05 27.72
C THR A 579 -5.62 -8.08 28.50
N LYS A 580 -4.98 -9.14 29.02
CA LYS A 580 -5.63 -10.12 29.90
C LYS A 580 -6.01 -9.52 31.26
N ALA A 581 -5.21 -8.58 31.80
CA ALA A 581 -5.51 -7.91 33.06
C ALA A 581 -6.69 -6.93 32.89
N GLU A 582 -6.76 -6.20 31.78
CA GLU A 582 -7.94 -5.38 31.45
C GLU A 582 -9.21 -6.23 31.29
N LEU A 583 -9.10 -7.43 30.71
CA LEU A 583 -10.21 -8.38 30.64
C LEU A 583 -10.64 -8.88 32.04
N ALA A 584 -9.69 -9.23 32.91
CA ALA A 584 -9.97 -9.60 34.30
C ALA A 584 -10.57 -8.43 35.10
N ARG A 585 -10.12 -7.20 34.85
CA ARG A 585 -10.68 -5.99 35.45
C ARG A 585 -12.14 -5.79 35.06
N GLN A 586 -12.50 -6.05 33.80
CA GLN A 586 -13.89 -6.02 33.34
C GLN A 586 -14.77 -7.06 34.07
N GLN A 587 -14.20 -8.20 34.46
CA GLN A 587 -14.86 -9.21 35.29
C GLN A 587 -14.81 -8.92 36.80
N THR A 588 -14.20 -7.79 37.21
CA THR A 588 -13.91 -7.44 38.62
C THR A 588 -13.04 -8.47 39.37
N ASP A 589 -12.26 -9.28 38.65
CA ASP A 589 -11.33 -10.27 39.21
C ASP A 589 -9.97 -9.61 39.53
N TRP A 590 -9.93 -8.89 40.65
CA TRP A 590 -8.76 -8.14 41.10
C TRP A 590 -7.57 -9.02 41.48
N GLU A 591 -7.82 -10.24 41.98
CA GLU A 591 -6.75 -11.20 42.27
C GLU A 591 -6.03 -11.61 40.98
N GLN A 592 -6.79 -11.89 39.91
CA GLN A 592 -6.21 -12.23 38.62
C GLN A 592 -5.44 -11.06 38.00
N VAL A 593 -5.92 -9.81 38.15
CA VAL A 593 -5.18 -8.61 37.72
C VAL A 593 -3.79 -8.55 38.38
N VAL A 594 -3.72 -8.76 39.69
CA VAL A 594 -2.46 -8.77 40.45
C VAL A 594 -1.56 -9.96 40.06
N ASN A 595 -2.14 -11.15 39.87
CA ASN A 595 -1.40 -12.34 39.45
C ASN A 595 -0.72 -12.14 38.09
N LEU A 596 -1.43 -11.55 37.11
CA LEU A 596 -0.90 -11.25 35.78
C LEU A 596 0.25 -10.24 35.85
N PHE A 597 0.14 -9.21 36.70
CA PHE A 597 1.23 -8.25 36.93
C PHE A 597 2.48 -8.93 37.51
N ASN A 598 2.30 -9.74 38.54
CA ASN A 598 3.40 -10.43 39.22
C ASN A 598 4.10 -11.42 38.28
N GLN A 599 3.34 -12.12 37.43
CA GLN A 599 3.90 -12.97 36.40
C GLN A 599 4.70 -12.16 35.37
N ALA A 600 4.14 -11.05 34.85
CA ALA A 600 4.84 -10.17 33.93
C ALA A 600 6.16 -9.64 34.51
N GLN A 601 6.17 -9.21 35.77
CA GLN A 601 7.39 -8.75 36.46
C GLN A 601 8.41 -9.87 36.63
N LYS A 602 7.97 -11.08 36.99
CA LYS A 602 8.83 -12.25 37.14
C LYS A 602 9.54 -12.61 35.83
N ASP A 603 8.84 -12.43 34.71
CA ASP A 603 9.36 -12.68 33.36
C ASP A 603 10.13 -11.47 32.78
N GLY A 604 10.30 -10.40 33.57
CA GLY A 604 11.11 -9.23 33.21
C GLY A 604 10.40 -8.18 32.36
N PHE A 605 9.08 -8.25 32.26
CA PHE A 605 8.26 -7.30 31.50
C PHE A 605 7.77 -6.14 32.36
N SER A 606 7.54 -4.98 31.73
CA SER A 606 6.95 -3.80 32.37
C SER A 606 6.21 -2.94 31.37
N ALA A 607 5.35 -2.05 31.88
CA ALA A 607 4.63 -1.06 31.09
C ALA A 607 5.50 -0.32 30.07
N SER A 608 5.05 -0.36 28.81
CA SER A 608 5.61 0.45 27.73
C SER A 608 5.13 1.89 27.87
N MET A 609 3.86 2.07 28.26
CA MET A 609 3.25 3.37 28.49
C MET A 609 2.83 3.52 29.95
N PRO A 610 3.05 4.68 30.61
CA PRO A 610 2.70 4.86 32.02
C PRO A 610 1.23 4.59 32.35
N VAL A 611 0.31 4.93 31.44
CA VAL A 611 -1.13 4.68 31.57
C VAL A 611 -1.49 3.20 31.70
N GLU A 612 -0.65 2.29 31.20
CA GLU A 612 -0.87 0.84 31.30
C GLU A 612 -0.71 0.32 32.73
N ASN A 613 -0.17 1.13 33.66
CA ASN A 613 -0.10 0.79 35.07
C ASN A 613 -1.42 1.01 35.82
N LEU A 614 -2.35 1.80 35.28
CA LEU A 614 -3.61 2.14 35.96
C LEU A 614 -4.42 0.92 36.43
N PRO A 615 -4.73 -0.10 35.60
CA PRO A 615 -5.48 -1.28 36.09
C PRO A 615 -4.77 -2.01 37.23
N PHE A 616 -3.44 -2.01 37.25
CA PHE A 616 -2.66 -2.69 38.28
C PHE A 616 -2.60 -1.90 39.58
N ILE A 617 -2.52 -0.56 39.52
CA ILE A 617 -2.65 0.29 40.72
C ILE A 617 -3.99 -0.01 41.41
N GLU A 618 -5.07 -0.08 40.62
CA GLU A 618 -6.40 -0.40 41.11
C GLU A 618 -6.48 -1.82 41.69
N GLY A 619 -5.96 -2.82 40.98
CA GLY A 619 -5.94 -4.21 41.45
C GLY A 619 -5.17 -4.41 42.77
N PHE A 620 -3.98 -3.82 42.91
CA PHE A 620 -3.23 -3.89 44.17
C PHE A 620 -3.94 -3.19 45.31
N ALA A 621 -4.55 -2.02 45.06
CA ALA A 621 -5.27 -1.29 46.09
C ALA A 621 -6.52 -2.05 46.57
N LEU A 622 -7.26 -2.72 45.67
CA LEU A 622 -8.48 -3.47 46.00
C LEU A 622 -8.20 -4.86 46.59
N THR A 623 -7.03 -5.44 46.35
CA THR A 623 -6.56 -6.68 47.00
C THR A 623 -5.84 -6.44 48.33
N GLY A 624 -5.57 -5.19 48.69
CA GLY A 624 -5.02 -4.78 49.98
C GLY A 624 -3.50 -4.57 50.04
N ASP A 625 -2.79 -4.67 48.91
CA ASP A 625 -1.36 -4.35 48.81
C ASP A 625 -1.16 -2.85 48.48
N THR A 626 -1.46 -2.01 49.47
CA THR A 626 -1.42 -0.55 49.35
C THR A 626 -0.01 -0.05 49.02
N ASP A 627 1.03 -0.66 49.57
CA ASP A 627 2.42 -0.27 49.34
C ASP A 627 2.80 -0.38 47.86
N MET A 628 2.41 -1.48 47.21
CA MET A 628 2.66 -1.67 45.79
C MET A 628 1.83 -0.72 44.92
N ALA A 629 0.56 -0.48 45.28
CA ALA A 629 -0.30 0.47 44.58
C ALA A 629 0.26 1.92 44.63
N ILE A 630 0.77 2.36 45.79
CA ILE A 630 1.45 3.66 45.94
C ILE A 630 2.71 3.69 45.09
N LYS A 631 3.55 2.66 45.15
CA LYS A 631 4.79 2.59 44.36
C LYS A 631 4.54 2.68 42.86
N LEU A 632 3.49 2.02 42.35
CA LEU A 632 3.11 2.12 40.94
C LEU A 632 2.53 3.49 40.59
N THR A 633 1.80 4.12 41.51
CA THR A 633 1.32 5.51 41.36
C THR A 633 2.48 6.48 41.19
N GLU A 634 3.46 6.44 42.11
CA GLU A 634 4.65 7.28 42.05
C GLU A 634 5.46 7.05 40.77
N ARG A 635 5.64 5.78 40.38
CA ARG A 635 6.34 5.42 39.14
C ARG A 635 5.63 6.00 37.91
N THR A 636 4.32 5.88 37.85
CA THR A 636 3.50 6.36 36.73
C THR A 636 3.62 7.88 36.58
N LEU A 637 3.45 8.62 37.68
CA LEU A 637 3.50 10.09 37.70
C LEU A 637 4.90 10.64 37.47
N LYS A 638 5.94 9.92 37.91
CA LYS A 638 7.33 10.29 37.62
C LYS A 638 7.62 10.28 36.12
N THR A 639 6.98 9.39 35.36
CA THR A 639 7.17 9.28 33.91
C THR A 639 6.23 10.19 33.13
N GLN A 640 4.96 10.33 33.53
CA GLN A 640 3.96 11.14 32.83
C GLN A 640 3.04 11.86 33.82
N LYS A 641 3.32 13.15 34.05
CA LYS A 641 2.57 13.98 35.01
C LYS A 641 1.18 14.36 34.50
N GLU A 642 0.96 14.29 33.20
CA GLU A 642 -0.34 14.57 32.58
C GLU A 642 -1.43 13.59 33.05
N LEU A 643 -1.05 12.43 33.61
CA LEU A 643 -1.95 11.45 34.21
C LEU A 643 -2.37 11.78 35.66
N CYS A 644 -1.94 12.92 36.24
CA CYS A 644 -2.36 13.32 37.58
C CYS A 644 -3.89 13.28 37.78
N PRO A 645 -4.72 13.84 36.89
CA PRO A 645 -6.18 13.78 37.06
C PRO A 645 -6.71 12.34 37.03
N ALA A 646 -6.22 11.52 36.11
CA ALA A 646 -6.60 10.10 36.02
C ALA A 646 -6.26 9.31 37.29
N ILE A 647 -5.12 9.60 37.92
CA ILE A 647 -4.71 8.98 39.18
C ILE A 647 -5.64 9.40 40.33
N TYR A 648 -6.01 10.69 40.43
CA TYR A 648 -6.99 11.13 41.44
C TYR A 648 -8.33 10.43 41.24
N THR A 649 -8.86 10.43 40.00
CA THR A 649 -10.11 9.75 39.66
C THR A 649 -10.07 8.26 39.98
N LEU A 650 -8.94 7.58 39.73
CA LEU A 650 -8.73 6.18 40.08
C LEU A 650 -8.79 5.96 41.60
N TRP A 651 -8.03 6.73 42.38
CA TRP A 651 -7.99 6.56 43.83
C TRP A 651 -9.34 6.91 44.49
N ASP A 652 -10.04 7.92 43.98
CA ASP A 652 -11.41 8.23 44.43
C ASP A 652 -12.37 7.05 44.20
N ARG A 653 -12.28 6.38 43.04
CA ARG A 653 -13.07 5.18 42.75
C ARG A 653 -12.70 4.00 43.67
N VAL A 654 -11.40 3.76 43.90
CA VAL A 654 -10.92 2.73 44.83
C VAL A 654 -11.45 2.97 46.24
N LEU A 655 -11.42 4.21 46.72
CA LEU A 655 -11.90 4.59 48.06
C LEU A 655 -13.43 4.45 48.20
N GLN A 656 -14.19 4.64 47.12
CA GLN A 656 -15.62 4.41 47.11
C GLN A 656 -15.98 2.91 47.10
N THR A 657 -15.15 2.09 46.45
CA THR A 657 -15.38 0.65 46.29
C THR A 657 -14.89 -0.16 47.50
N SER A 658 -13.79 0.28 48.12
CA SER A 658 -13.21 -0.37 49.29
C SER A 658 -14.00 -0.01 50.54
N SER A 659 -14.88 -0.93 50.98
CA SER A 659 -15.61 -0.82 52.26
C SER A 659 -14.72 -1.05 53.49
N THR A 660 -13.43 -1.32 53.29
CA THR A 660 -12.43 -1.58 54.32
C THR A 660 -11.75 -0.30 54.80
N GLN A 661 -11.81 -0.05 56.11
CA GLN A 661 -11.21 1.10 56.84
C GLN A 661 -9.66 1.20 56.78
N THR A 662 -8.98 0.52 55.85
CA THR A 662 -7.52 0.36 55.81
C THR A 662 -6.79 1.33 54.88
N LEU A 663 -7.48 2.03 53.97
CA LEU A 663 -6.86 2.99 53.06
C LEU A 663 -6.87 4.41 53.66
N ASN A 664 -5.69 4.94 53.98
CA ASN A 664 -5.54 6.29 54.51
C ASN A 664 -5.53 7.34 53.38
N VAL A 665 -6.67 7.97 53.15
CA VAL A 665 -6.88 9.01 52.11
C VAL A 665 -5.88 10.15 52.20
N SER A 666 -5.45 10.51 53.42
CA SER A 666 -4.51 11.61 53.62
C SER A 666 -3.10 11.26 53.13
N GLU A 667 -2.67 10.03 53.37
CA GLU A 667 -1.39 9.48 52.95
C GLU A 667 -1.32 9.31 51.44
N ILE A 668 -2.35 8.74 50.81
CA ILE A 668 -2.43 8.59 49.35
C ILE A 668 -2.32 9.96 48.66
N ASN A 669 -3.09 10.96 49.13
CA ASN A 669 -3.04 12.31 48.59
C ASN A 669 -1.68 12.99 48.82
N GLU A 670 -0.99 12.68 49.91
CA GLU A 670 0.36 13.17 50.15
C GLU A 670 1.35 12.60 49.13
N HIS A 671 1.33 11.29 48.87
CA HIS A 671 2.18 10.64 47.86
C HIS A 671 1.93 11.19 46.44
N ILE A 672 0.67 11.43 46.07
CA ILE A 672 0.31 12.03 44.78
C ILE A 672 0.87 13.46 44.67
N ARG A 673 0.77 14.27 45.74
CA ARG A 673 1.33 15.64 45.78
C ARG A 673 2.85 15.64 45.76
N GLN A 674 3.50 14.75 46.52
CA GLN A 674 4.96 14.59 46.55
C GLN A 674 5.51 14.17 45.17
N SER A 675 4.71 13.45 44.38
CA SER A 675 5.02 13.10 42.98
C SER A 675 4.90 14.30 42.00
N GLY A 676 4.51 15.48 42.50
CA GLY A 676 4.49 16.72 41.74
C GLY A 676 3.15 17.02 41.06
N CYS A 677 2.08 16.33 41.43
CA CYS A 677 0.72 16.68 41.02
C CYS A 677 0.20 17.86 41.83
N LYS A 678 -0.35 18.86 41.15
CA LYS A 678 -1.16 19.89 41.80
C LYS A 678 -2.62 19.43 41.74
N PRO A 679 -3.37 19.51 42.86
CA PRO A 679 -4.79 19.20 42.87
C PRO A 679 -5.57 20.17 41.98
#